data_AF-A0A419R3Y5-F1
#
_entry.id   AF-A0A419R3Y5-F1
#
_cell.length_a   1.000
_cell.length_b   1.000
_cell.length_c   1.000
_cell.angle_alpha   90.00
_cell.angle_beta   90.00
_cell.angle_gamma   90.00
#
_symmetry.space_group_name_H-M   'P 1'
#
loop_
_entity.id
_entity.type
_entity.pdbx_description
1 polymer ?
#
loop_
_entity_poly.entity_id
_entity_poly.type
_entity_poly.pdbx_seq_one_letter_code
_entity_poly.pdbx_strand_id
1 'polypeptide(L)'
;MRPVDLRAEHTVDLLGTQSAHPRLSWRMEADRAGAFQASYRIQSADCREALKSGPLLWDSGHVGSGNSLDIPYGGAPLTTGQQVWWQVEICDDRGQSATSDPAWFEAGLMNPSDWEADWIVAEDDKAAADRAVGIPWLWSEVALDPRPHGFRLEFDAPADLVDCDVLVSGKDHLRGVWINGSACKPNWPFGWDSDLPFWGVLGEYHGEIRPGRNVICALVEADTEGFFPVDGGAFAALIRVHRADGSTDRIADTAWRVMPDPPPGWCQPDFGSGEWQVPQPSGSWVQGYPRPSEPAILLRHEFNLDAPVVSARLYATALGAYKVSINGRATEEAILAPEMTVASDHLLYQCYDVTELVRQGTNAIGAMIGDGWYASPFGWRIERYGFGPPPRRFSAILYVEFSDGRRQKIATGPGWRSAVAPVLVSEIYDGETRDARLEQPGWDRPEFDDASWVEALVGEAPEARLEAQTAPVLRRMDNLRPIAISQPVAGRYVLDFGQNFSGWVRLSAVGPAGTQITMRFAELLNADGTVDQSNLRLARATDRFILAGDGQETFEPSFSYHGFRYVEIEGYPGDLTAEDAEGVVVYSACRETGTMTFHDAPLLQQIWNNALWSQRSNFFSVPTDCPQRDERMGWMGDIQVFLDAAAFNMEVDPFIRRFLMEARAAQREDGAYPIVVPQPQSFPDVATAGWSEAGIILPWQLWQRYGDTAVIEENWDAMLRWMDHLEQHNPDLVWRHERGLDLGDWLSVDAIKPDDETTPRALCATAYWAWSAELIAQMARVSGREHAAGRFSSLREGIGAAYVREFVAADGTCGNGSQTSQVLSLAFGLVPVGLRQQAAKILSDDIHRRGMKLSTGFLGTPYLLDVLADAGHMEDVSGLLLQTGYPSWGYMPTQGATTVWERWNGDTGDLSMNSYNHYAFGAVVGFFYRRLAGIAPAVPGFRRIAVRPLWLPDVGRVSARYDSVMGVIETTTNGDASGLTALSLTVPANTVAEVELPAGGWLIDGQCIEDDPRVLALATANECTSFEIVGGRFQFTR
;
A
#
# COMPACT_ATOMS: atom_id res chain seq x y z
N MET A 1 -0.40 4.89 39.78
CA MET A 1 -0.30 4.98 38.30
C MET A 1 0.99 4.27 37.90
N ARG A 2 1.04 3.60 36.74
CA ARG A 2 2.24 2.95 36.21
C ARG A 2 2.45 3.30 34.72
N PRO A 3 3.70 3.57 34.28
CA PRO A 3 4.02 3.72 32.87
C PRO A 3 4.10 2.34 32.20
N VAL A 4 3.51 2.21 31.01
CA VAL A 4 3.43 0.97 30.21
C VAL A 4 3.58 1.29 28.73
N ASP A 5 3.74 0.26 27.88
CA ASP A 5 3.80 0.40 26.40
C ASP A 5 4.83 1.44 25.96
N LEU A 6 6.07 1.27 26.45
CA LEU A 6 7.21 2.12 26.10
C LEU A 6 7.56 1.92 24.63
N ARG A 7 7.70 3.01 23.89
CA ARG A 7 7.96 3.00 22.46
C ARG A 7 9.05 3.99 22.07
N ALA A 8 9.80 3.62 21.05
CA ALA A 8 10.68 4.52 20.32
C ALA A 8 10.15 4.64 18.88
N GLU A 9 9.99 5.85 18.35
CA GLU A 9 9.42 6.08 17.00
C GLU A 9 8.08 5.33 16.81
N HIS A 10 7.19 5.42 17.81
CA HIS A 10 5.90 4.73 17.90
C HIS A 10 5.95 3.19 17.81
N THR A 11 7.15 2.61 17.83
CA THR A 11 7.39 1.18 17.63
C THR A 11 7.87 0.54 18.93
N VAL A 12 7.34 -0.66 19.21
CA VAL A 12 7.83 -1.53 20.29
C VAL A 12 9.01 -2.33 19.74
N ASP A 13 10.08 -2.48 20.52
CA ASP A 13 11.29 -3.21 20.11
C ASP A 13 11.88 -2.69 18.78
N LEU A 14 12.07 -1.36 18.69
CA LEU A 14 12.57 -0.69 17.49
C LEU A 14 13.99 -1.17 17.14
N LEU A 15 14.09 -2.01 16.12
CA LEU A 15 15.34 -2.56 15.61
C LEU A 15 15.75 -1.87 14.30
N GLY A 16 17.00 -1.40 14.22
CA GLY A 16 17.60 -0.89 12.99
C GLY A 16 17.27 0.56 12.66
N THR A 17 16.91 1.41 13.62
CA THR A 17 16.55 2.81 13.32
C THR A 17 17.73 3.66 12.84
N GLN A 18 17.47 4.59 11.92
CA GLN A 18 18.42 5.64 11.52
C GLN A 18 18.14 6.98 12.21
N SER A 19 17.18 7.04 13.14
CA SER A 19 16.97 8.23 13.97
C SER A 19 18.12 8.38 14.98
N ALA A 20 18.90 9.45 14.86
CA ALA A 20 20.01 9.73 15.77
C ALA A 20 19.54 10.04 17.20
N HIS A 21 18.31 10.54 17.35
CA HIS A 21 17.65 10.84 18.61
C HIS A 21 16.22 10.31 18.59
N PRO A 22 16.01 8.98 18.78
CA PRO A 22 14.68 8.40 18.71
C PRO A 22 13.70 9.07 19.68
N ARG A 23 12.48 9.31 19.22
CA ARG A 23 11.39 9.89 20.01
C ARG A 23 10.77 8.82 20.90
N LEU A 24 10.72 9.10 22.19
CA LEU A 24 10.25 8.19 23.23
C LEU A 24 8.83 8.55 23.65
N SER A 25 8.00 7.53 23.84
CA SER A 25 6.63 7.68 24.36
C SER A 25 6.24 6.54 25.29
N TRP A 26 5.26 6.79 26.15
CA TRP A 26 4.69 5.78 27.05
C TRP A 26 3.22 6.08 27.35
N ARG A 27 2.46 5.01 27.60
CA ARG A 27 1.10 5.07 28.11
C ARG A 27 1.10 4.99 29.64
N MET A 28 -0.03 5.31 30.24
CA MET A 28 -0.23 5.21 31.69
C MET A 28 -1.45 4.38 32.03
N GLU A 29 -1.31 3.52 33.01
CA GLU A 29 -2.42 2.82 33.65
C GLU A 29 -2.57 3.27 35.10
N ALA A 30 -3.82 3.44 35.53
CA ALA A 30 -4.12 3.81 36.90
C ALA A 30 -5.46 3.22 37.33
N ASP A 31 -5.53 2.69 38.56
CA ASP A 31 -6.78 2.26 39.18
C ASP A 31 -7.63 3.45 39.64
N ARG A 32 -7.00 4.61 39.85
CA ARG A 32 -7.62 5.82 40.37
C ARG A 32 -8.10 6.71 39.22
N ALA A 33 -9.36 7.15 39.29
CA ALA A 33 -9.88 8.21 38.42
C ALA A 33 -9.17 9.56 38.66
N GLY A 34 -8.92 10.30 37.57
CA GLY A 34 -8.23 11.57 37.55
C GLY A 34 -6.78 11.49 37.99
N ALA A 35 -6.11 10.39 37.69
CA ALA A 35 -4.67 10.29 37.88
C ALA A 35 -3.94 11.01 36.74
N PHE A 36 -3.01 11.90 37.09
CA PHE A 36 -2.18 12.65 36.14
C PHE A 36 -0.69 12.45 36.44
N GLN A 37 0.12 12.46 35.40
CA GLN A 37 1.57 12.53 35.56
C GLN A 37 1.95 13.98 35.91
N ALA A 38 2.67 14.17 37.03
CA ALA A 38 3.22 15.46 37.42
C ALA A 38 4.64 15.66 36.90
N SER A 39 5.44 14.59 36.86
CA SER A 39 6.80 14.61 36.34
C SER A 39 7.24 13.24 35.83
N TYR A 40 8.29 13.21 35.02
CA TYR A 40 8.97 11.98 34.60
C TYR A 40 10.50 12.09 34.77
N ARG A 41 11.18 10.94 34.75
CA ARG A 41 12.63 10.79 34.62
C ARG A 41 12.92 9.60 33.71
N ILE A 42 13.64 9.84 32.63
CA ILE A 42 14.10 8.80 31.70
C ILE A 42 15.54 8.48 32.03
N GLN A 43 15.85 7.18 32.06
CA GLN A 43 17.22 6.69 32.20
C GLN A 43 17.50 5.70 31.09
N SER A 44 18.69 5.78 30.49
CA SER A 44 19.15 4.82 29.49
C SER A 44 20.54 4.29 29.79
N ALA A 45 20.83 3.08 29.32
CA ALA A 45 22.10 2.39 29.48
C ALA A 45 22.41 1.48 28.27
N ASP A 46 23.63 0.97 28.21
CA ASP A 46 24.11 0.05 27.17
C ASP A 46 23.57 -1.39 27.34
N CYS A 47 23.27 -1.80 28.57
CA CYS A 47 22.63 -3.07 28.86
C CYS A 47 21.54 -2.94 29.94
N ARG A 48 20.66 -3.95 30.01
CA ARG A 48 19.55 -3.97 30.96
C ARG A 48 20.00 -3.92 32.42
N GLU A 49 21.10 -4.57 32.76
CA GLU A 49 21.64 -4.61 34.12
C GLU A 49 22.19 -3.24 34.56
N ALA A 50 22.75 -2.47 33.62
CA ALA A 50 23.33 -1.17 33.90
C ALA A 50 22.29 -0.13 34.33
N LEU A 51 21.01 -0.28 33.95
CA LEU A 51 19.91 0.58 34.43
C LEU A 51 19.72 0.52 35.97
N LYS A 52 20.15 -0.56 36.64
CA LYS A 52 19.98 -0.71 38.09
C LYS A 52 21.10 -0.06 38.91
N SER A 53 22.35 -0.17 38.43
CA SER A 53 23.52 0.25 39.21
C SER A 53 24.78 0.51 38.37
N GLY A 54 24.66 0.52 37.04
CA GLY A 54 25.77 0.73 36.10
C GLY A 54 25.87 2.18 35.61
N PRO A 55 26.79 2.45 34.68
CA PRO A 55 26.88 3.76 34.03
C PRO A 55 25.67 3.97 33.11
N LEU A 56 25.03 5.12 33.24
CA LEU A 56 23.94 5.52 32.35
C LEU A 56 24.51 6.20 31.10
N LEU A 57 23.92 5.91 29.95
CA LEU A 57 24.14 6.65 28.71
C LEU A 57 23.46 8.03 28.78
N TRP A 58 22.30 8.10 29.43
CA TRP A 58 21.55 9.32 29.65
C TRP A 58 20.66 9.23 30.91
N ASP A 59 20.50 10.37 31.57
CA ASP A 59 19.53 10.57 32.65
C ASP A 59 18.92 11.96 32.48
N SER A 60 17.61 12.03 32.26
CA SER A 60 16.93 13.32 32.07
C SER A 60 16.86 14.15 33.36
N GLY A 61 17.12 13.54 34.52
CA GLY A 61 16.65 14.05 35.81
C GLY A 61 15.12 14.10 35.87
N HIS A 62 14.58 14.64 36.97
CA HIS A 62 13.13 14.85 37.07
C HIS A 62 12.71 16.08 36.25
N VAL A 63 11.87 15.84 35.25
CA VAL A 63 11.26 16.86 34.40
C VAL A 63 9.82 17.08 34.84
N GLY A 64 9.50 18.29 35.31
CA GLY A 64 8.15 18.67 35.72
C GLY A 64 7.21 18.86 34.54
N SER A 65 6.70 17.76 33.99
CA SER A 65 5.80 17.74 32.84
C SER A 65 4.88 16.52 32.85
N GLY A 66 3.63 16.74 32.46
CA GLY A 66 2.67 15.67 32.16
C GLY A 66 2.74 15.17 30.71
N ASN A 67 3.74 15.58 29.93
CA ASN A 67 3.93 15.05 28.58
C ASN A 67 4.45 13.60 28.64
N SER A 68 3.98 12.75 27.73
CA SER A 68 4.37 11.34 27.61
C SER A 68 4.49 10.88 26.15
N LEU A 69 4.45 11.83 25.21
CA LEU A 69 4.56 11.61 23.77
C LEU A 69 5.69 12.46 23.21
N ASP A 70 6.34 11.98 22.15
CA ASP A 70 7.30 12.76 21.34
C ASP A 70 8.43 13.37 22.20
N ILE A 71 9.07 12.56 23.05
CA ILE A 71 10.19 13.01 23.91
C ILE A 71 11.51 12.56 23.27
N PRO A 72 12.31 13.46 22.68
CA PRO A 72 13.55 13.08 22.03
C PRO A 72 14.54 12.44 23.00
N TYR A 73 15.22 11.39 22.56
CA TYR A 73 16.33 10.81 23.30
C TYR A 73 17.43 11.84 23.55
N GLY A 74 17.70 12.15 24.82
CA GLY A 74 18.64 13.19 25.23
C GLY A 74 20.08 12.72 25.47
N GLY A 75 20.41 11.47 25.14
CA GLY A 75 21.79 10.98 25.16
C GLY A 75 22.62 11.46 23.97
N ALA A 76 23.84 10.94 23.86
CA ALA A 76 24.65 11.15 22.66
C ALA A 76 23.95 10.57 21.42
N PRO A 77 24.13 11.18 20.22
CA PRO A 77 23.61 10.63 18.97
C PRO A 77 23.97 9.16 18.81
N LEU A 78 23.04 8.35 18.33
CA LEU A 78 23.29 6.92 18.15
C LEU A 78 24.39 6.64 17.12
N THR A 79 25.14 5.58 17.38
CA THR A 79 26.14 5.03 16.46
C THR A 79 25.66 3.70 15.89
N THR A 80 26.25 3.27 14.77
CA THR A 80 25.84 2.07 14.07
C THR A 80 25.82 0.81 14.95
N GLY A 81 24.69 0.10 14.92
CA GLY A 81 24.46 -1.11 15.72
C GLY A 81 24.36 -0.87 17.24
N GLN A 82 24.29 0.38 17.70
CA GLN A 82 24.19 0.68 19.12
C GLN A 82 22.79 0.36 19.65
N GLN A 83 22.72 -0.63 20.55
CA GLN A 83 21.52 -0.88 21.34
C GLN A 83 21.49 0.02 22.58
N VAL A 84 20.32 0.55 22.90
CA VAL A 84 20.07 1.38 24.08
C VAL A 84 18.89 0.79 24.84
N TRP A 85 19.13 0.44 26.10
CA TRP A 85 18.10 0.06 27.06
C TRP A 85 17.62 1.31 27.79
N TRP A 86 16.32 1.46 27.99
CA TRP A 86 15.76 2.61 28.68
C TRP A 86 14.57 2.24 29.56
N GLN A 87 14.31 3.08 30.56
CA GLN A 87 13.14 2.99 31.43
C GLN A 87 12.66 4.40 31.78
N VAL A 88 11.39 4.52 32.17
CA VAL A 88 10.82 5.77 32.66
C VAL A 88 10.30 5.61 34.08
N GLU A 89 10.71 6.51 34.96
CA GLU A 89 10.07 6.74 36.25
C GLU A 89 9.10 7.91 36.12
N ILE A 90 7.86 7.73 36.55
CA ILE A 90 6.87 8.81 36.62
C ILE A 90 6.54 9.10 38.08
N CYS A 91 6.18 10.34 38.38
CA CYS A 91 5.58 10.74 39.65
C CYS A 91 4.19 11.32 39.38
N ASP A 92 3.19 10.82 40.09
CA ASP A 92 1.80 11.26 39.91
C ASP A 92 1.48 12.55 40.69
N ASP A 93 0.26 13.07 40.47
CA ASP A 93 -0.29 14.25 41.14
C ASP A 93 -0.45 14.11 42.67
N ARG A 94 -0.13 12.95 43.27
CA ARG A 94 -0.10 12.72 44.72
C ARG A 94 1.32 12.49 45.26
N GLY A 95 2.34 12.63 44.41
CA GLY A 95 3.73 12.40 44.79
C GLY A 95 4.12 10.92 44.85
N GLN A 96 3.34 10.02 44.24
CA GLN A 96 3.69 8.59 44.16
C GLN A 96 4.51 8.31 42.90
N SER A 97 5.69 7.71 43.06
CA SER A 97 6.53 7.28 41.95
C SER A 97 6.27 5.83 41.51
N ALA A 98 6.41 5.56 40.22
CA ALA A 98 6.46 4.23 39.64
C ALA A 98 7.41 4.19 38.44
N THR A 99 8.16 3.09 38.31
CA THR A 99 9.10 2.87 37.19
C THR A 99 8.54 1.80 36.25
N SER A 100 8.77 1.97 34.95
CA SER A 100 8.40 1.00 33.93
C SER A 100 9.29 -0.25 34.00
N ASP A 101 8.85 -1.32 33.35
CA ASP A 101 9.81 -2.33 32.88
C ASP A 101 10.74 -1.68 31.83
N PRO A 102 12.03 -2.08 31.77
CA PRO A 102 12.93 -1.60 30.73
C PRO A 102 12.50 -2.03 29.33
N ALA A 103 12.61 -1.11 28.38
CA ALA A 103 12.47 -1.35 26.94
C ALA A 103 13.81 -1.05 26.25
N TRP A 104 13.91 -1.30 24.95
CA TRP A 104 15.12 -1.03 24.18
C TRP A 104 14.79 -0.53 22.77
N PHE A 105 15.77 0.10 22.14
CA PHE A 105 15.82 0.36 20.71
C PHE A 105 17.26 0.19 20.24
N GLU A 106 17.46 -0.10 18.95
CA GLU A 106 18.77 -0.34 18.38
C GLU A 106 18.94 0.40 17.05
N ALA A 107 20.08 1.06 16.89
CA ALA A 107 20.43 1.74 15.65
C ALA A 107 20.75 0.75 14.52
N GLY A 108 20.38 1.13 13.30
CA GLY A 108 20.78 0.45 12.08
C GLY A 108 22.19 0.84 11.65
N LEU A 109 22.40 0.87 10.34
CA LEU A 109 23.58 1.45 9.71
C LEU A 109 23.33 2.95 9.51
N MET A 110 24.05 3.78 10.26
CA MET A 110 23.77 5.22 10.38
C MET A 110 24.34 6.05 9.23
N ASN A 111 25.37 5.55 8.54
CA ASN A 111 26.04 6.25 7.44
C ASN A 111 26.15 5.34 6.22
N PRO A 112 26.14 5.91 4.99
CA PRO A 112 26.38 5.13 3.78
C PRO A 112 27.69 4.32 3.80
N SER A 113 28.74 4.85 4.46
CA SER A 113 30.03 4.16 4.60
C SER A 113 29.99 2.92 5.50
N ASP A 114 28.94 2.75 6.31
CA ASP A 114 28.79 1.59 7.18
C ASP A 114 28.30 0.35 6.40
N TRP A 115 27.81 0.56 5.17
CA TRP A 115 27.47 -0.50 4.23
C TRP A 115 28.71 -0.98 3.47
N GLU A 116 29.44 -1.91 4.07
CA GLU A 116 30.66 -2.47 3.49
C GLU A 116 30.44 -3.86 2.87
N ALA A 117 29.47 -3.96 1.97
CA ALA A 117 29.12 -5.17 1.23
C ALA A 117 28.99 -4.88 -0.27
N ASP A 118 29.41 -5.84 -1.10
CA ASP A 118 29.27 -5.74 -2.55
C ASP A 118 27.85 -6.08 -2.97
N TRP A 119 27.40 -5.53 -4.10
CA TRP A 119 26.17 -5.99 -4.75
C TRP A 119 26.49 -7.18 -5.65
N ILE A 120 25.88 -8.33 -5.40
CA ILE A 120 26.07 -9.52 -6.24
C ILE A 120 24.87 -9.71 -7.17
N VAL A 121 25.14 -10.07 -8.43
CA VAL A 121 24.13 -10.22 -9.49
C VAL A 121 23.32 -11.49 -9.25
N ALA A 122 21.99 -11.35 -9.37
CA ALA A 122 21.03 -12.44 -9.33
C ALA A 122 20.40 -12.62 -10.73
N GLU A 123 21.17 -13.20 -11.64
CA GLU A 123 20.79 -13.45 -13.03
C GLU A 123 21.44 -14.77 -13.49
N ASP A 124 20.78 -15.54 -14.36
CA ASP A 124 21.38 -16.73 -14.97
C ASP A 124 22.06 -16.39 -16.31
N ASP A 125 22.85 -17.32 -16.85
CA ASP A 125 23.60 -17.09 -18.10
C ASP A 125 22.67 -16.79 -19.30
N LYS A 126 21.46 -17.35 -19.29
CA LYS A 126 20.46 -17.16 -20.36
C LYS A 126 19.99 -15.70 -20.36
N ALA A 127 19.52 -15.21 -19.22
CA ALA A 127 19.04 -13.84 -19.03
C ALA A 127 20.18 -12.83 -19.23
N ALA A 128 21.39 -13.11 -18.73
CA ALA A 128 22.55 -12.25 -18.94
C ALA A 128 22.90 -12.10 -20.43
N ALA A 129 22.84 -13.19 -21.20
CA ALA A 129 23.08 -13.17 -22.64
C ALA A 129 21.94 -12.47 -23.42
N ASP A 130 20.69 -12.61 -22.99
CA ASP A 130 19.56 -11.84 -23.55
C ASP A 130 19.68 -10.34 -23.24
N ARG A 131 20.16 -9.99 -22.05
CA ARG A 131 20.45 -8.60 -21.66
C ARG A 131 21.56 -8.01 -22.53
N ALA A 132 22.61 -8.79 -22.81
CA ALA A 132 23.77 -8.34 -23.56
C ALA A 132 23.48 -8.04 -25.03
N VAL A 133 22.52 -8.74 -25.67
CA VAL A 133 22.16 -8.46 -27.08
C VAL A 133 21.37 -7.15 -27.21
N GLY A 134 20.62 -6.76 -26.18
CA GLY A 134 19.72 -5.60 -26.21
C GLY A 134 18.48 -5.86 -27.07
N ILE A 135 17.33 -5.37 -26.61
CA ILE A 135 16.03 -5.62 -27.27
C ILE A 135 15.38 -4.25 -27.49
N PRO A 136 15.80 -3.50 -28.53
CA PRO A 136 15.29 -2.15 -28.75
C PRO A 136 13.81 -2.17 -29.08
N TRP A 137 13.11 -1.14 -28.62
CA TRP A 137 11.79 -0.80 -29.13
C TRP A 137 11.91 -0.17 -30.51
N LEU A 138 11.18 -0.73 -31.47
CA LEU A 138 11.21 -0.38 -32.89
C LEU A 138 9.84 0.11 -33.34
N TRP A 139 9.79 1.02 -34.31
CA TRP A 139 8.55 1.51 -34.92
C TRP A 139 8.73 1.93 -36.39
N SER A 140 7.67 2.38 -37.03
CA SER A 140 7.74 3.04 -38.33
C SER A 140 8.26 4.48 -38.20
N GLU A 141 8.52 5.14 -39.34
CA GLU A 141 9.03 6.52 -39.37
C GLU A 141 8.08 7.55 -38.71
N VAL A 142 6.79 7.24 -38.63
CA VAL A 142 5.76 8.11 -38.05
C VAL A 142 5.36 7.55 -36.68
N ALA A 143 5.83 8.22 -35.61
CA ALA A 143 5.59 7.77 -34.24
C ALA A 143 4.09 7.63 -33.91
N LEU A 144 3.31 8.67 -34.19
CA LEU A 144 1.85 8.71 -34.00
C LEU A 144 1.15 8.38 -35.33
N ASP A 145 0.90 7.10 -35.57
CA ASP A 145 0.16 6.62 -36.74
C ASP A 145 -0.83 5.54 -36.28
N PRO A 146 -2.15 5.80 -36.38
CA PRO A 146 -3.18 4.90 -35.84
C PRO A 146 -3.39 3.65 -36.71
N ARG A 147 -2.72 3.55 -37.86
CA ARG A 147 -2.86 2.37 -38.73
C ARG A 147 -2.16 1.16 -38.10
N PRO A 148 -2.69 -0.06 -38.27
CA PRO A 148 -1.97 -1.26 -37.88
C PRO A 148 -0.64 -1.40 -38.66
N HIS A 149 0.44 -1.62 -37.94
CA HIS A 149 1.79 -1.80 -38.46
C HIS A 149 2.16 -3.27 -38.49
N GLY A 150 2.39 -3.81 -39.69
CA GLY A 150 2.93 -5.15 -39.88
C GLY A 150 4.45 -5.14 -39.75
N PHE A 151 4.98 -5.90 -38.80
CA PHE A 151 6.39 -6.20 -38.63
C PHE A 151 6.68 -7.59 -39.16
N ARG A 152 7.66 -7.73 -40.05
CA ARG A 152 8.05 -9.00 -40.68
C ARG A 152 9.54 -9.26 -40.59
N LEU A 153 9.92 -10.44 -40.09
CA LEU A 153 11.28 -10.96 -40.02
C LEU A 153 11.39 -12.17 -40.94
N GLU A 154 12.44 -12.18 -41.77
CA GLU A 154 12.83 -13.34 -42.58
C GLU A 154 14.25 -13.75 -42.17
N PHE A 155 14.45 -15.02 -41.82
CA PHE A 155 15.76 -15.52 -41.43
C PHE A 155 15.94 -17.00 -41.84
N ASP A 156 17.19 -17.42 -42.01
CA ASP A 156 17.55 -18.81 -42.27
C ASP A 156 17.99 -19.47 -40.96
N ALA A 157 17.20 -20.44 -40.47
CA ALA A 157 17.58 -21.25 -39.33
C ALA A 157 18.64 -22.28 -39.75
N PRO A 158 19.63 -22.59 -38.90
CA PRO A 158 20.74 -23.45 -39.26
C PRO A 158 20.31 -24.92 -39.41
N ALA A 159 21.13 -25.72 -40.09
CA ALA A 159 20.86 -27.13 -40.34
C ALA A 159 20.83 -27.98 -39.05
N ASP A 160 21.47 -27.50 -37.98
CA ASP A 160 21.57 -28.12 -36.66
C ASP A 160 20.61 -27.51 -35.63
N LEU A 161 19.53 -26.84 -36.10
CA LEU A 161 18.44 -26.34 -35.26
C LEU A 161 17.86 -27.47 -34.38
N VAL A 162 17.74 -27.18 -33.09
CA VAL A 162 17.07 -28.02 -32.10
C VAL A 162 15.70 -27.46 -31.78
N ASP A 163 15.63 -26.16 -31.47
CA ASP A 163 14.41 -25.48 -31.07
C ASP A 163 14.51 -23.96 -31.32
N CYS A 164 13.40 -23.25 -31.25
CA CYS A 164 13.36 -21.80 -31.42
C CYS A 164 12.32 -21.12 -30.52
N ASP A 165 12.77 -20.24 -29.62
CA ASP A 165 11.88 -19.35 -28.87
C ASP A 165 11.50 -18.15 -29.74
N VAL A 166 10.21 -17.82 -29.82
CA VAL A 166 9.70 -16.60 -30.48
C VAL A 166 9.03 -15.73 -29.43
N LEU A 167 9.70 -14.65 -29.05
CA LEU A 167 9.24 -13.72 -28.03
C LEU A 167 8.90 -12.36 -28.68
N VAL A 168 7.70 -11.84 -28.44
CA VAL A 168 7.21 -10.60 -29.06
C VAL A 168 6.51 -9.72 -28.03
N SER A 169 6.67 -8.40 -28.17
CA SER A 169 5.90 -7.38 -27.48
C SER A 169 5.50 -6.28 -28.47
N GLY A 170 4.31 -5.74 -28.30
CA GLY A 170 3.85 -4.52 -28.96
C GLY A 170 3.46 -3.51 -27.89
N LYS A 171 3.50 -2.22 -28.21
CA LYS A 171 2.95 -1.15 -27.39
C LYS A 171 1.52 -0.86 -27.80
N ASP A 172 0.67 -0.59 -26.82
CA ASP A 172 -0.77 -0.36 -26.93
C ASP A 172 -1.50 -1.64 -27.36
N HIS A 173 -1.53 -1.99 -28.65
CA HIS A 173 -2.27 -3.16 -29.12
C HIS A 173 -1.43 -4.10 -29.97
N LEU A 174 -1.16 -5.31 -29.45
CA LEU A 174 -0.63 -6.43 -30.24
C LEU A 174 -1.80 -7.22 -30.84
N ARG A 175 -2.02 -7.06 -32.15
CA ARG A 175 -3.18 -7.57 -32.91
C ARG A 175 -2.96 -8.94 -33.56
N GLY A 176 -1.76 -9.51 -33.45
CA GLY A 176 -1.49 -10.86 -33.94
C GLY A 176 -0.02 -11.17 -34.11
N VAL A 177 0.30 -12.46 -34.01
CA VAL A 177 1.63 -13.01 -34.30
C VAL A 177 1.45 -14.22 -35.22
N TRP A 178 2.30 -14.35 -36.24
CA TRP A 178 2.32 -15.48 -37.16
C TRP A 178 3.72 -16.05 -37.31
N ILE A 179 3.81 -17.39 -37.36
CA ILE A 179 5.04 -18.13 -37.64
C ILE A 179 4.80 -18.96 -38.90
N ASN A 180 5.60 -18.71 -39.94
CA ASN A 180 5.51 -19.36 -41.25
C ASN A 180 4.08 -19.33 -41.85
N GLY A 181 3.38 -18.20 -41.67
CA GLY A 181 2.01 -17.98 -42.15
C GLY A 181 0.90 -18.55 -41.24
N SER A 182 1.25 -19.30 -40.19
CA SER A 182 0.30 -19.84 -39.21
C SER A 182 0.09 -18.85 -38.06
N ALA A 183 -1.16 -18.50 -37.76
CA ALA A 183 -1.49 -17.60 -36.66
C ALA A 183 -1.25 -18.29 -35.31
N CYS A 184 -0.54 -17.59 -34.43
CA CYS A 184 -0.35 -18.01 -33.04
C CYS A 184 -1.61 -17.71 -32.22
N LYS A 185 -1.74 -18.41 -31.08
CA LYS A 185 -2.72 -18.02 -30.06
C LYS A 185 -2.14 -16.87 -29.22
N PRO A 186 -2.99 -15.95 -28.71
CA PRO A 186 -2.57 -15.03 -27.67
C PRO A 186 -2.02 -15.81 -26.47
N ASN A 187 -1.04 -15.24 -25.77
CA ASN A 187 -0.49 -15.83 -24.53
C ASN A 187 -1.08 -15.18 -23.27
N TRP A 188 -2.21 -14.47 -23.42
CA TRP A 188 -3.01 -13.85 -22.37
C TRP A 188 -4.48 -14.30 -22.55
N PRO A 189 -5.37 -14.09 -21.55
CA PRO A 189 -6.72 -14.66 -21.60
C PRO A 189 -7.66 -13.97 -22.61
N PHE A 190 -7.31 -12.77 -23.07
CA PHE A 190 -8.08 -12.00 -24.05
C PHE A 190 -7.73 -12.35 -25.51
N GLY A 191 -8.66 -12.06 -26.43
CA GLY A 191 -8.41 -12.16 -27.86
C GLY A 191 -7.47 -11.07 -28.39
N TRP A 192 -7.07 -11.20 -29.66
CA TRP A 192 -6.25 -10.20 -30.35
C TRP A 192 -6.95 -8.84 -30.55
N ASP A 193 -8.29 -8.83 -30.51
CA ASP A 193 -9.12 -7.63 -30.66
C ASP A 193 -9.38 -6.92 -29.31
N SER A 194 -8.62 -7.23 -28.26
CA SER A 194 -8.77 -6.56 -26.95
C SER A 194 -8.31 -5.10 -27.00
N ASP A 195 -9.04 -4.23 -26.32
CA ASP A 195 -8.66 -2.81 -26.16
C ASP A 195 -7.78 -2.56 -24.91
N LEU A 196 -7.35 -3.62 -24.20
CA LEU A 196 -6.42 -3.46 -23.09
C LEU A 196 -5.02 -3.14 -23.62
N PRO A 197 -4.38 -2.05 -23.16
CA PRO A 197 -3.04 -1.70 -23.60
C PRO A 197 -2.05 -2.74 -23.06
N PHE A 198 -1.33 -3.40 -23.95
CA PHE A 198 -0.26 -4.32 -23.62
C PHE A 198 1.06 -3.67 -23.98
N TRP A 199 2.01 -3.57 -23.05
CA TRP A 199 3.42 -3.34 -23.37
C TRP A 199 4.34 -3.82 -22.23
N GLY A 200 5.67 -3.76 -22.40
CA GLY A 200 6.61 -3.97 -21.28
C GLY A 200 7.09 -5.40 -21.00
N VAL A 201 6.38 -6.44 -21.45
CA VAL A 201 6.82 -7.85 -21.35
C VAL A 201 6.92 -8.49 -22.73
N LEU A 202 7.97 -9.30 -22.92
CA LEU A 202 8.09 -10.19 -24.06
C LEU A 202 7.28 -11.46 -23.84
N GLY A 203 6.20 -11.61 -24.59
CA GLY A 203 5.35 -12.79 -24.56
C GLY A 203 5.87 -13.89 -25.50
N GLU A 204 5.75 -15.15 -25.09
CA GLU A 204 6.14 -16.32 -25.90
C GLU A 204 5.02 -16.76 -26.85
N TYR A 205 5.39 -17.13 -28.08
CA TYR A 205 4.48 -17.60 -29.13
C TYR A 205 5.03 -18.84 -29.82
N HIS A 206 4.19 -19.88 -29.94
CA HIS A 206 4.61 -21.16 -30.50
C HIS A 206 4.17 -21.33 -31.95
N GLY A 207 5.04 -21.96 -32.74
CA GLY A 207 4.81 -22.31 -34.14
C GLY A 207 5.95 -23.16 -34.69
N GLU A 208 5.77 -23.73 -35.89
CA GLU A 208 6.80 -24.58 -36.50
C GLU A 208 7.93 -23.72 -37.09
N ILE A 209 9.14 -23.84 -36.54
CA ILE A 209 10.39 -23.33 -37.11
C ILE A 209 11.21 -24.52 -37.60
N ARG A 210 11.81 -24.40 -38.79
CA ARG A 210 12.53 -25.50 -39.46
C ARG A 210 13.87 -25.04 -40.03
N PRO A 211 14.86 -25.94 -40.23
CA PRO A 211 16.07 -25.58 -40.95
C PRO A 211 15.80 -24.91 -42.31
N GLY A 212 16.58 -23.89 -42.65
CA GLY A 212 16.38 -23.03 -43.82
C GLY A 212 15.46 -21.84 -43.55
N ARG A 213 14.80 -21.33 -44.60
CA ARG A 213 14.03 -20.08 -44.53
C ARG A 213 12.80 -20.18 -43.65
N ASN A 214 12.67 -19.23 -42.71
CA ASN A 214 11.50 -19.02 -41.86
C ASN A 214 11.05 -17.56 -41.90
N VAL A 215 9.80 -17.35 -41.53
CA VAL A 215 9.16 -16.04 -41.47
C VAL A 215 8.41 -15.88 -40.15
N ILE A 216 8.64 -14.77 -39.47
CA ILE A 216 7.89 -14.36 -38.28
C ILE A 216 7.24 -13.01 -38.57
N CYS A 217 5.99 -12.84 -38.17
CA CYS A 217 5.21 -11.63 -38.42
C CYS A 217 4.46 -11.22 -37.16
N ALA A 218 4.34 -9.91 -36.91
CA ALA A 218 3.55 -9.35 -35.84
C ALA A 218 2.78 -8.11 -36.32
N LEU A 219 1.55 -7.92 -35.86
CA LEU A 219 0.72 -6.76 -36.18
C LEU A 219 0.53 -5.93 -34.91
N VAL A 220 0.98 -4.68 -34.92
CA VAL A 220 0.89 -3.78 -33.76
C VAL A 220 0.18 -2.50 -34.15
N GLU A 221 -0.70 -2.01 -33.29
CA GLU A 221 -1.47 -0.78 -33.48
C GLU A 221 -1.25 0.13 -32.27
N ALA A 222 -0.97 1.40 -32.52
CA ALA A 222 -0.66 2.38 -31.49
C ALA A 222 -1.89 3.23 -31.16
N ASP A 223 -2.03 3.59 -29.89
CA ASP A 223 -3.03 4.58 -29.47
C ASP A 223 -2.56 5.97 -29.87
N THR A 224 -3.45 6.70 -30.57
CA THR A 224 -3.23 8.11 -30.93
C THR A 224 -4.13 9.07 -30.18
N GLU A 225 -5.03 8.55 -29.35
CA GLU A 225 -5.92 9.30 -28.46
C GLU A 225 -6.09 8.46 -27.19
N GLY A 226 -6.13 9.09 -26.01
CA GLY A 226 -6.22 8.34 -24.77
C GLY A 226 -6.43 9.22 -23.53
N PHE A 227 -6.78 8.57 -22.43
CA PHE A 227 -6.95 9.22 -21.12
C PHE A 227 -5.63 9.82 -20.59
N PHE A 228 -4.51 9.15 -20.87
CA PHE A 228 -3.16 9.68 -20.65
C PHE A 228 -2.58 10.27 -21.93
N PRO A 229 -1.57 11.16 -21.83
CA PRO A 229 -0.83 11.63 -23.00
C PRO A 229 -0.28 10.46 -23.84
N VAL A 230 -0.53 10.51 -25.15
CA VAL A 230 -0.03 9.53 -26.14
C VAL A 230 1.28 10.02 -26.78
N ASP A 231 2.13 9.09 -27.17
CA ASP A 231 3.52 9.35 -27.58
C ASP A 231 4.02 8.48 -28.75
N GLY A 232 3.17 7.61 -29.30
CA GLY A 232 3.45 6.79 -30.48
C GLY A 232 3.58 5.30 -30.20
N GLY A 233 3.75 4.49 -31.25
CA GLY A 233 3.80 3.03 -31.12
C GLY A 233 5.21 2.48 -30.88
N ALA A 234 5.27 1.22 -30.44
CA ALA A 234 6.51 0.46 -30.32
C ALA A 234 6.29 -1.03 -30.52
N PHE A 235 7.31 -1.72 -31.02
CA PHE A 235 7.36 -3.17 -31.23
C PHE A 235 8.74 -3.68 -30.82
N ALA A 236 8.79 -4.84 -30.21
CA ALA A 236 10.03 -5.50 -29.86
C ALA A 236 9.91 -7.02 -30.01
N ALA A 237 11.01 -7.67 -30.34
CA ALA A 237 11.05 -9.13 -30.42
C ALA A 237 12.44 -9.67 -30.08
N LEU A 238 12.47 -10.88 -29.52
CA LEU A 238 13.67 -11.67 -29.31
C LEU A 238 13.43 -13.08 -29.85
N ILE A 239 14.23 -13.50 -30.83
CA ILE A 239 14.21 -14.86 -31.35
C ILE A 239 15.45 -15.59 -30.84
N ARG A 240 15.27 -16.71 -30.14
CA ARG A 240 16.38 -17.56 -29.69
C ARG A 240 16.41 -18.82 -30.54
N VAL A 241 17.53 -19.08 -31.21
CA VAL A 241 17.71 -20.24 -32.08
C VAL A 241 18.66 -21.21 -31.39
N HIS A 242 18.13 -22.32 -30.87
CA HIS A 242 18.88 -23.31 -30.10
C HIS A 242 19.51 -24.34 -31.04
N ARG A 243 20.80 -24.65 -30.82
CA ARG A 243 21.59 -25.51 -31.72
C ARG A 243 22.03 -26.79 -31.02
N ALA A 244 22.33 -27.81 -31.82
CA ALA A 244 22.70 -29.14 -31.32
C ALA A 244 24.01 -29.19 -30.50
N ASP A 245 24.87 -28.17 -30.63
CA ASP A 245 26.09 -28.02 -29.84
C ASP A 245 25.86 -27.31 -28.48
N GLY A 246 24.62 -26.91 -28.19
CA GLY A 246 24.23 -26.19 -26.98
C GLY A 246 24.32 -24.66 -27.08
N SER A 247 24.82 -24.11 -28.20
CA SER A 247 24.82 -22.67 -28.42
C SER A 247 23.42 -22.13 -28.75
N THR A 248 23.20 -20.84 -28.53
CA THR A 248 21.95 -20.16 -28.85
C THR A 248 22.23 -18.85 -29.57
N ASP A 249 21.85 -18.78 -30.84
CA ASP A 249 21.90 -17.55 -31.65
C ASP A 249 20.69 -16.68 -31.29
N ARG A 250 20.88 -15.35 -31.23
CA ARG A 250 19.85 -14.38 -30.81
C ARG A 250 19.61 -13.35 -31.91
N ILE A 251 18.34 -13.12 -32.24
CA ILE A 251 17.91 -12.08 -33.19
C ILE A 251 17.00 -11.11 -32.43
N ALA A 252 17.42 -9.85 -32.33
CA ALA A 252 16.69 -8.82 -31.57
C ALA A 252 16.62 -7.44 -32.26
N ASP A 253 17.19 -7.27 -33.47
CA ASP A 253 17.41 -5.96 -34.08
C ASP A 253 16.92 -5.84 -35.55
N THR A 254 17.44 -4.85 -36.30
CA THR A 254 16.97 -4.29 -37.61
C THR A 254 16.77 -5.25 -38.79
N ALA A 255 16.87 -6.56 -38.60
CA ALA A 255 16.46 -7.55 -39.61
C ALA A 255 14.94 -7.48 -39.92
N TRP A 256 14.16 -6.86 -39.04
CA TRP A 256 12.73 -6.60 -39.24
C TRP A 256 12.45 -5.60 -40.38
N ARG A 257 11.30 -5.78 -41.00
CA ARG A 257 10.68 -4.86 -41.96
C ARG A 257 9.33 -4.41 -41.44
N VAL A 258 8.97 -3.15 -41.66
CA VAL A 258 7.70 -2.57 -41.21
C VAL A 258 6.90 -1.96 -42.37
N MET A 259 5.58 -2.15 -42.34
CA MET A 259 4.64 -1.51 -43.25
C MET A 259 3.32 -1.18 -42.52
N PRO A 260 2.88 0.09 -42.51
CA PRO A 260 1.52 0.44 -42.12
C PRO A 260 0.51 -0.14 -43.14
N ASP A 261 -0.63 -0.65 -42.66
CA ASP A 261 -1.67 -1.33 -43.46
C ASP A 261 -1.11 -2.44 -44.37
N PRO A 262 -0.50 -3.49 -43.80
CA PRO A 262 0.12 -4.54 -44.61
C PRO A 262 -0.93 -5.28 -45.48
N PRO A 263 -0.61 -5.60 -46.75
CA PRO A 263 -1.57 -6.19 -47.68
C PRO A 263 -1.95 -7.64 -47.33
N PRO A 264 -3.09 -8.17 -47.79
CA PRO A 264 -3.47 -9.56 -47.54
C PRO A 264 -2.38 -10.57 -47.94
N GLY A 265 -2.18 -11.60 -47.12
CA GLY A 265 -1.16 -12.63 -47.36
C GLY A 265 0.27 -12.23 -46.98
N TRP A 266 0.48 -11.03 -46.42
CA TRP A 266 1.79 -10.53 -46.01
C TRP A 266 2.54 -11.42 -45.00
N CYS A 267 1.86 -12.33 -44.29
CA CYS A 267 2.48 -13.29 -43.37
C CYS A 267 2.98 -14.57 -44.03
N GLN A 268 2.69 -14.81 -45.32
CA GLN A 268 3.04 -16.06 -45.98
C GLN A 268 4.56 -16.18 -46.26
N PRO A 269 5.15 -17.38 -46.23
CA PRO A 269 6.59 -17.56 -46.45
C PRO A 269 7.10 -17.11 -47.83
N ASP A 270 6.25 -17.15 -48.85
CA ASP A 270 6.56 -16.78 -50.23
C ASP A 270 6.33 -15.29 -50.55
N PHE A 271 5.75 -14.54 -49.60
CA PHE A 271 5.58 -13.09 -49.74
C PHE A 271 6.93 -12.36 -49.78
N GLY A 272 7.06 -11.37 -50.67
CA GLY A 272 8.27 -10.55 -50.80
C GLY A 272 8.15 -9.23 -50.04
N SER A 273 9.02 -9.02 -49.04
CA SER A 273 9.03 -7.82 -48.18
C SER A 273 10.10 -6.78 -48.54
N GLY A 274 10.76 -6.92 -49.70
CA GLY A 274 11.92 -6.11 -50.08
C GLY A 274 11.66 -4.60 -50.24
N GLU A 275 10.41 -4.18 -50.45
CA GLU A 275 10.01 -2.77 -50.54
C GLU A 275 9.55 -2.17 -49.19
N TRP A 276 9.50 -2.97 -48.12
CA TRP A 276 9.07 -2.52 -46.80
C TRP A 276 10.18 -1.71 -46.11
N GLN A 277 9.77 -0.79 -45.24
CA GLN A 277 10.68 0.09 -44.53
C GLN A 277 11.51 -0.69 -43.51
N VAL A 278 12.73 -0.23 -43.23
CA VAL A 278 13.47 -0.66 -42.03
C VAL A 278 12.86 0.10 -40.85
N PRO A 279 12.44 -0.57 -39.76
CA PRO A 279 11.93 0.14 -38.61
C PRO A 279 13.06 0.94 -37.93
N GLN A 280 12.69 2.04 -37.27
CA GLN A 280 13.59 2.91 -36.53
C GLN A 280 13.37 2.70 -35.02
N PRO A 281 14.30 3.11 -34.14
CA PRO A 281 14.01 3.18 -32.70
C PRO A 281 12.71 3.94 -32.45
N SER A 282 11.82 3.39 -31.61
CA SER A 282 10.55 4.04 -31.28
C SER A 282 10.80 5.39 -30.61
N GLY A 283 9.99 6.39 -30.99
CA GLY A 283 9.97 7.70 -30.34
C GLY A 283 9.01 7.77 -29.14
N SER A 284 8.30 6.68 -28.83
CA SER A 284 7.39 6.61 -27.69
C SER A 284 8.16 6.60 -26.36
N TRP A 285 7.48 6.94 -25.27
CA TRP A 285 8.05 6.97 -23.93
C TRP A 285 8.01 5.57 -23.30
N VAL A 286 8.81 4.69 -23.89
CA VAL A 286 9.12 3.36 -23.39
C VAL A 286 10.49 3.39 -22.70
N GLN A 287 10.54 3.02 -21.42
CA GLN A 287 11.79 2.96 -20.68
C GLN A 287 12.33 1.52 -20.67
N GLY A 288 13.65 1.39 -20.74
CA GLY A 288 14.31 0.09 -20.78
C GLY A 288 14.00 -0.78 -22.01
N TYR A 289 14.42 -2.04 -21.94
CA TYR A 289 14.13 -3.07 -22.95
C TYR A 289 13.06 -4.02 -22.40
N PRO A 290 12.07 -4.45 -23.20
CA PRO A 290 11.11 -5.45 -22.75
C PRO A 290 11.83 -6.78 -22.55
N ARG A 291 11.40 -7.52 -21.52
CA ARG A 291 12.05 -8.77 -21.11
C ARG A 291 11.02 -9.86 -20.88
N PRO A 292 11.41 -11.14 -21.07
CA PRO A 292 10.62 -12.25 -20.55
C PRO A 292 10.78 -12.35 -19.04
N SER A 293 9.96 -13.19 -18.41
CA SER A 293 10.18 -13.58 -17.02
C SER A 293 11.52 -14.31 -16.86
N GLU A 294 12.10 -14.20 -15.66
CA GLU A 294 13.38 -14.82 -15.30
C GLU A 294 13.18 -15.70 -14.05
N PRO A 295 13.87 -16.85 -13.94
CA PRO A 295 13.80 -17.65 -12.73
C PRO A 295 14.41 -16.90 -11.54
N ALA A 296 14.01 -17.25 -10.32
CA ALA A 296 14.70 -16.80 -9.13
C ALA A 296 16.10 -17.45 -9.05
N ILE A 297 17.01 -16.81 -8.31
CA ILE A 297 18.41 -17.25 -8.17
C ILE A 297 18.70 -17.56 -6.71
N LEU A 298 19.32 -18.70 -6.44
CA LEU A 298 19.92 -19.04 -5.16
C LEU A 298 21.34 -18.47 -5.09
N LEU A 299 21.68 -17.86 -3.97
CA LEU A 299 23.00 -17.31 -3.64
C LEU A 299 23.44 -17.89 -2.30
N ARG A 300 24.67 -18.40 -2.20
CA ARG A 300 25.16 -18.97 -0.93
C ARG A 300 26.62 -18.62 -0.62
N HIS A 301 26.95 -18.66 0.66
CA HIS A 301 28.32 -18.57 1.16
C HIS A 301 28.49 -19.34 2.49
N GLU A 302 29.58 -20.09 2.61
CA GLU A 302 29.99 -20.71 3.87
C GLU A 302 31.06 -19.88 4.59
N PHE A 303 30.93 -19.77 5.91
CA PHE A 303 31.85 -19.03 6.76
C PHE A 303 32.07 -19.74 8.09
N ASN A 304 33.18 -19.43 8.76
CA ASN A 304 33.52 -20.02 10.06
C ASN A 304 33.56 -18.96 11.15
N LEU A 305 33.01 -19.30 12.33
CA LEU A 305 33.05 -18.50 13.55
C LEU A 305 33.92 -19.23 14.60
N ASP A 306 34.97 -18.58 15.08
CA ASP A 306 36.00 -19.23 15.91
C ASP A 306 35.73 -19.19 17.42
N ALA A 307 34.78 -18.36 17.86
CA ALA A 307 34.45 -18.14 19.27
C ALA A 307 32.92 -18.15 19.53
N PRO A 308 32.48 -18.27 20.80
CA PRO A 308 31.07 -18.17 21.15
C PRO A 308 30.49 -16.78 20.83
N VAL A 309 29.35 -16.78 20.14
CA VAL A 309 28.60 -15.59 19.73
C VAL A 309 27.74 -15.06 20.88
N VAL A 310 27.69 -13.73 21.04
CA VAL A 310 26.82 -13.02 21.98
C VAL A 310 25.66 -12.34 21.25
N SER A 311 25.91 -11.75 20.08
CA SER A 311 24.89 -11.17 19.23
C SER A 311 25.26 -11.30 17.75
N ALA A 312 24.25 -11.38 16.90
CA ALA A 312 24.42 -11.28 15.45
C ALA A 312 23.28 -10.49 14.81
N ARG A 313 23.65 -9.60 13.87
CA ARG A 313 22.71 -8.77 13.10
C ARG A 313 22.95 -8.93 11.62
N LEU A 314 21.89 -9.22 10.88
CA LEU A 314 21.90 -9.24 9.42
C LEU A 314 21.21 -7.97 8.91
N TYR A 315 21.93 -7.21 8.09
CA TYR A 315 21.36 -6.14 7.28
C TYR A 315 21.33 -6.60 5.83
N ALA A 316 20.15 -6.56 5.19
CA ALA A 316 19.99 -7.09 3.84
C ALA A 316 19.01 -6.26 3.00
N THR A 317 19.27 -6.20 1.69
CA THR A 317 18.44 -5.52 0.70
C THR A 317 18.63 -6.17 -0.69
N ALA A 318 17.76 -5.86 -1.63
CA ALA A 318 17.84 -6.32 -3.00
C ALA A 318 17.28 -5.30 -4.00
N LEU A 319 17.84 -5.28 -5.21
CA LEU A 319 17.12 -4.89 -6.41
C LEU A 319 16.35 -6.13 -6.87
N GLY A 320 15.11 -6.27 -6.41
CA GLY A 320 14.31 -7.49 -6.55
C GLY A 320 13.51 -7.74 -5.27
N ALA A 321 13.27 -9.00 -4.94
CA ALA A 321 12.91 -9.42 -3.59
C ALA A 321 13.78 -10.60 -3.14
N TYR A 322 14.00 -10.77 -1.84
CA TYR A 322 14.84 -11.81 -1.28
C TYR A 322 14.17 -12.59 -0.15
N LYS A 323 14.64 -13.82 0.03
CA LYS A 323 14.43 -14.64 1.24
C LYS A 323 15.79 -15.14 1.71
N VAL A 324 16.21 -14.74 2.91
CA VAL A 324 17.47 -15.21 3.51
C VAL A 324 17.23 -16.32 4.51
N SER A 325 18.14 -17.29 4.53
CA SER A 325 18.27 -18.28 5.59
C SER A 325 19.71 -18.41 6.06
N ILE A 326 19.88 -18.78 7.33
CA ILE A 326 21.17 -19.10 7.93
C ILE A 326 21.05 -20.49 8.56
N ASN A 327 21.97 -21.38 8.20
CA ASN A 327 22.02 -22.77 8.67
C ASN A 327 20.69 -23.54 8.48
N GLY A 328 20.02 -23.33 7.35
CA GLY A 328 18.75 -23.99 7.02
C GLY A 328 17.52 -23.45 7.74
N ARG A 329 17.61 -22.26 8.37
CA ARG A 329 16.50 -21.57 9.02
C ARG A 329 16.33 -20.17 8.40
N ALA A 330 15.13 -19.85 7.92
CA ALA A 330 14.82 -18.54 7.38
C ALA A 330 14.85 -17.46 8.46
N THR A 331 15.18 -16.21 8.09
CA THR A 331 15.15 -15.03 8.98
C THR A 331 13.72 -14.51 9.19
N GLU A 332 12.77 -15.43 9.42
CA GLU A 332 11.30 -15.26 9.30
C GLU A 332 10.74 -13.99 9.95
N GLU A 333 10.72 -12.85 9.23
CA GLU A 333 10.07 -11.63 9.73
C GLU A 333 9.47 -10.74 8.64
N ALA A 334 10.08 -10.64 7.45
CA ALA A 334 9.60 -9.81 6.35
C ALA A 334 9.40 -10.65 5.08
N ILE A 335 8.20 -10.55 4.50
CA ILE A 335 7.82 -11.18 3.23
C ILE A 335 8.03 -10.16 2.12
N LEU A 336 8.45 -10.60 0.93
CA LEU A 336 8.74 -9.71 -0.20
C LEU A 336 9.64 -8.54 0.28
N ALA A 337 10.81 -8.83 0.84
CA ALA A 337 11.76 -7.79 1.23
C ALA A 337 12.75 -7.53 0.08
N PRO A 338 13.21 -6.29 -0.17
CA PRO A 338 12.71 -5.03 0.37
C PRO A 338 11.44 -4.56 -0.35
N GLU A 339 10.64 -3.75 0.36
CA GLU A 339 9.39 -3.18 -0.15
C GLU A 339 9.59 -2.11 -1.24
N MET A 340 8.54 -1.82 -2.01
CA MET A 340 8.56 -0.92 -3.18
C MET A 340 8.98 0.49 -2.79
N THR A 341 9.95 1.08 -3.50
CA THR A 341 10.53 2.43 -3.25
C THR A 341 10.65 3.24 -4.53
N VAL A 342 10.84 4.55 -4.40
CA VAL A 342 11.42 5.39 -5.46
C VAL A 342 12.91 5.05 -5.58
N ALA A 343 13.21 3.95 -6.27
CA ALA A 343 14.53 3.32 -6.29
C ALA A 343 15.66 4.16 -6.91
N SER A 344 15.33 5.24 -7.63
CA SER A 344 16.28 6.25 -8.10
C SER A 344 16.74 7.22 -7.00
N ASP A 345 16.03 7.28 -5.87
CA ASP A 345 16.39 8.08 -4.70
C ASP A 345 16.97 7.17 -3.61
N HIS A 346 16.23 6.13 -3.20
CA HIS A 346 16.61 5.26 -2.10
C HIS A 346 16.09 3.82 -2.23
N LEU A 347 16.73 2.91 -1.49
CA LEU A 347 16.30 1.53 -1.30
C LEU A 347 16.16 1.23 0.19
N LEU A 348 15.19 0.40 0.53
CA LEU A 348 15.02 -0.06 1.91
C LEU A 348 15.96 -1.25 2.19
N TYR A 349 16.53 -1.29 3.39
CA TYR A 349 17.14 -2.49 3.96
C TYR A 349 16.43 -2.90 5.25
N GLN A 350 16.45 -4.19 5.53
CA GLN A 350 15.90 -4.78 6.74
C GLN A 350 17.04 -5.11 7.70
N CYS A 351 16.75 -5.02 9.00
CA CYS A 351 17.64 -5.45 10.07
C CYS A 351 17.01 -6.64 10.79
N TYR A 352 17.75 -7.74 10.91
CA TYR A 352 17.29 -8.95 11.59
C TYR A 352 18.21 -9.31 12.76
N ASP A 353 17.61 -9.70 13.89
CA ASP A 353 18.34 -10.44 14.92
C ASP A 353 18.49 -11.90 14.49
N VAL A 354 19.71 -12.30 14.17
CA VAL A 354 20.04 -13.67 13.74
C VAL A 354 20.94 -14.38 14.74
N THR A 355 21.00 -13.89 15.98
CA THR A 355 21.86 -14.42 17.05
C THR A 355 21.63 -15.91 17.26
N GLU A 356 20.38 -16.36 17.22
CA GLU A 356 20.02 -17.78 17.42
C GLU A 356 20.18 -18.66 16.16
N LEU A 357 20.48 -18.06 15.00
CA LEU A 357 20.64 -18.79 13.74
C LEU A 357 22.10 -19.15 13.47
N VAL A 358 23.05 -18.40 14.02
CA VAL A 358 24.49 -18.66 13.90
C VAL A 358 24.99 -19.56 15.03
N ARG A 359 26.11 -20.24 14.79
CA ARG A 359 26.77 -21.12 15.77
C ARG A 359 28.29 -21.03 15.68
N GLN A 360 29.01 -21.42 16.73
CA GLN A 360 30.46 -21.60 16.63
C GLN A 360 30.79 -22.73 15.62
N GLY A 361 31.84 -22.55 14.83
CA GLY A 361 32.24 -23.45 13.74
C GLY A 361 31.71 -23.02 12.37
N THR A 362 31.47 -23.99 11.49
CA THR A 362 31.00 -23.75 10.12
C THR A 362 29.51 -23.38 10.10
N ASN A 363 29.23 -22.30 9.38
CA ASN A 363 27.91 -21.75 9.11
C ASN A 363 27.74 -21.57 7.60
N ALA A 364 26.48 -21.53 7.16
CA ALA A 364 26.11 -21.14 5.80
C ALA A 364 25.03 -20.05 5.86
N ILE A 365 25.16 -19.06 4.98
CA ILE A 365 24.12 -18.10 4.66
C ILE A 365 23.66 -18.36 3.22
N GLY A 366 22.35 -18.43 3.02
CA GLY A 366 21.71 -18.59 1.73
C GLY A 366 20.69 -17.48 1.49
N ALA A 367 20.57 -17.02 0.26
CA ALA A 367 19.52 -16.09 -0.17
C ALA A 367 18.89 -16.57 -1.49
N MET A 368 17.57 -16.57 -1.57
CA MET A 368 16.84 -16.75 -2.83
C MET A 368 16.34 -15.37 -3.28
N ILE A 369 16.64 -14.99 -4.53
CA ILE A 369 16.31 -13.68 -5.09
C ILE A 369 15.32 -13.85 -6.24
N GLY A 370 14.12 -13.28 -6.09
CA GLY A 370 13.08 -13.22 -7.12
C GLY A 370 12.84 -11.80 -7.62
N ASP A 371 11.82 -11.61 -8.44
CA ASP A 371 11.62 -10.32 -9.13
C ASP A 371 11.16 -9.20 -8.18
N GLY A 372 10.34 -9.52 -7.18
CA GLY A 372 9.76 -8.52 -6.28
C GLY A 372 9.03 -7.42 -7.06
N TRP A 373 8.86 -6.23 -6.47
CA TRP A 373 8.33 -5.08 -7.22
C TRP A 373 9.32 -4.53 -8.23
N TYR A 374 10.62 -4.60 -7.94
CA TYR A 374 11.65 -3.97 -8.76
C TYR A 374 11.67 -4.52 -10.18
N ALA A 375 11.63 -5.83 -10.36
CA ALA A 375 11.79 -6.49 -11.65
C ALA A 375 10.50 -7.09 -12.23
N SER A 376 9.44 -7.26 -11.42
CA SER A 376 8.15 -7.73 -11.93
C SER A 376 7.57 -6.76 -12.95
N PRO A 377 6.70 -7.22 -13.85
CA PRO A 377 5.82 -6.33 -14.59
C PRO A 377 4.99 -5.50 -13.61
N PHE A 378 4.97 -4.17 -13.76
CA PHE A 378 4.29 -3.28 -12.83
C PHE A 378 3.50 -2.17 -13.54
N GLY A 379 2.38 -1.76 -12.93
CA GLY A 379 1.34 -0.89 -13.49
C GLY A 379 0.55 -1.53 -14.64
N TRP A 380 -0.51 -0.87 -15.11
CA TRP A 380 -1.30 -1.33 -16.27
C TRP A 380 -0.51 -1.34 -17.59
N ARG A 381 0.69 -0.77 -17.57
CA ARG A 381 1.67 -0.80 -18.65
C ARG A 381 2.55 -2.05 -18.62
N ILE A 382 2.40 -2.92 -17.59
CA ILE A 382 3.07 -4.23 -17.45
C ILE A 382 4.60 -4.11 -17.70
N GLU A 383 5.22 -3.03 -17.22
CA GLU A 383 6.63 -2.75 -17.46
C GLU A 383 7.50 -3.55 -16.49
N ARG A 384 8.36 -4.44 -17.01
CA ARG A 384 9.40 -5.09 -16.19
C ARG A 384 10.52 -4.10 -15.91
N TYR A 385 11.10 -4.20 -14.71
CA TYR A 385 12.14 -3.28 -14.26
C TYR A 385 11.66 -1.81 -14.21
N GLY A 386 10.38 -1.60 -13.90
CA GLY A 386 9.74 -0.27 -13.91
C GLY A 386 10.30 0.72 -12.88
N PHE A 387 11.12 0.29 -11.90
CA PHE A 387 11.70 1.18 -10.89
C PHE A 387 13.19 1.48 -11.10
N GLY A 388 13.84 0.82 -12.06
CA GLY A 388 15.27 1.04 -12.32
C GLY A 388 15.87 -0.04 -13.21
N PRO A 389 17.17 0.07 -13.56
CA PRO A 389 17.77 -0.79 -14.57
C PRO A 389 18.03 -2.23 -14.09
N PRO A 390 17.91 -3.23 -14.99
CA PRO A 390 18.33 -4.61 -14.70
C PRO A 390 19.86 -4.74 -14.51
N PRO A 391 20.36 -5.89 -14.04
CA PRO A 391 19.64 -7.05 -13.54
C PRO A 391 19.27 -6.92 -12.05
N ARG A 392 18.54 -7.91 -11.53
CA ARG A 392 18.37 -8.10 -10.08
C ARG A 392 19.71 -8.26 -9.38
N ARG A 393 19.80 -7.73 -8.15
CA ARG A 393 21.03 -7.74 -7.34
C ARG A 393 20.68 -7.90 -5.87
N PHE A 394 21.58 -8.52 -5.10
CA PHE A 394 21.44 -8.70 -3.66
C PHE A 394 22.65 -8.13 -2.94
N SER A 395 22.43 -7.51 -1.77
CA SER A 395 23.53 -7.12 -0.88
C SER A 395 23.14 -7.37 0.56
N ALA A 396 24.08 -7.92 1.33
CA ALA A 396 23.89 -8.18 2.74
C ALA A 396 25.19 -8.14 3.53
N ILE A 397 25.07 -7.76 4.79
CA ILE A 397 26.14 -7.71 5.77
C ILE A 397 25.68 -8.29 7.11
N LEU A 398 26.39 -9.31 7.57
CA LEU A 398 26.20 -9.97 8.86
C LEU A 398 27.32 -9.53 9.80
N TYR A 399 26.94 -8.84 10.88
CA TYR A 399 27.82 -8.51 11.99
C TYR A 399 27.63 -9.51 13.12
N VAL A 400 28.72 -10.05 13.63
CA VAL A 400 28.76 -11.01 14.74
C VAL A 400 29.64 -10.46 15.85
N GLU A 401 29.12 -10.38 17.08
CA GLU A 401 29.89 -10.04 18.27
C GLU A 401 30.15 -11.29 19.12
N PHE A 402 31.39 -11.46 19.56
CA PHE A 402 31.83 -12.60 20.35
C PHE A 402 31.90 -12.28 21.85
N SER A 403 31.89 -13.33 22.66
CA SER A 403 32.04 -13.24 24.13
C SER A 403 33.36 -12.65 24.61
N ASP A 404 34.39 -12.57 23.75
CA ASP A 404 35.67 -11.93 24.02
C ASP A 404 35.74 -10.45 23.58
N GLY A 405 34.63 -9.90 23.07
CA GLY A 405 34.51 -8.53 22.59
C GLY A 405 35.00 -8.29 21.16
N ARG A 406 35.53 -9.31 20.46
CA ARG A 406 35.83 -9.21 19.03
C ARG A 406 34.53 -9.14 18.21
N ARG A 407 34.62 -8.52 17.03
CA ARG A 407 33.56 -8.53 16.02
C ARG A 407 34.07 -9.15 14.73
N GLN A 408 33.21 -9.90 14.05
CA GLN A 408 33.45 -10.44 12.71
C GLN A 408 32.33 -9.96 11.77
N LYS A 409 32.74 -9.62 10.55
CA LYS A 409 31.84 -9.22 9.46
C LYS A 409 31.86 -10.29 8.38
N ILE A 410 30.68 -10.66 7.89
CA ILE A 410 30.48 -11.52 6.71
C ILE A 410 29.60 -10.72 5.75
N ALA A 411 30.04 -10.53 4.52
CA ALA A 411 29.35 -9.67 3.55
C ALA A 411 29.21 -10.36 2.19
N THR A 412 28.25 -9.92 1.38
CA THR A 412 28.17 -10.26 -0.04
C THR A 412 29.42 -9.74 -0.78
N GLY A 413 29.96 -10.55 -1.69
CA GLY A 413 31.20 -10.27 -2.40
C GLY A 413 31.85 -11.53 -2.99
N PRO A 414 33.16 -11.50 -3.30
CA PRO A 414 33.89 -12.66 -3.82
C PRO A 414 33.78 -13.89 -2.92
N GLY A 415 33.62 -15.08 -3.52
CA GLY A 415 33.44 -16.34 -2.79
C GLY A 415 31.98 -16.71 -2.48
N TRP A 416 31.02 -15.88 -2.90
CA TRP A 416 29.62 -16.29 -3.04
C TRP A 416 29.42 -17.10 -4.32
N ARG A 417 28.44 -18.00 -4.31
CA ARG A 417 28.09 -18.84 -5.46
C ARG A 417 26.62 -18.73 -5.78
N SER A 418 26.25 -18.94 -7.04
CA SER A 418 24.88 -18.85 -7.53
C SER A 418 24.43 -20.10 -8.31
N ALA A 419 23.12 -20.35 -8.26
CA ALA A 419 22.44 -21.36 -9.06
C ALA A 419 20.99 -20.95 -9.32
N VAL A 420 20.37 -21.52 -10.36
CA VAL A 420 18.94 -21.34 -10.63
C VAL A 420 18.11 -21.98 -9.50
N ALA A 421 17.09 -21.25 -9.02
CA ALA A 421 16.17 -21.73 -8.00
C ALA A 421 15.05 -22.60 -8.60
N PRO A 422 14.34 -23.39 -7.78
CA PRO A 422 13.14 -24.12 -8.21
C PRO A 422 11.97 -23.19 -8.58
N VAL A 423 12.04 -21.90 -8.26
CA VAL A 423 11.06 -20.88 -8.64
C VAL A 423 11.43 -20.35 -10.03
N LEU A 424 10.65 -20.74 -11.04
CA LEU A 424 10.89 -20.46 -12.47
C LEU A 424 10.29 -19.14 -12.95
N VAL A 425 9.21 -18.70 -12.31
CA VAL A 425 8.54 -17.40 -12.52
C VAL A 425 8.14 -16.88 -11.15
N SER A 426 8.36 -15.59 -10.89
CA SER A 426 8.09 -14.97 -9.59
C SER A 426 7.59 -13.53 -9.76
N GLU A 427 6.37 -13.32 -10.24
CA GLU A 427 5.87 -12.00 -10.63
C GLU A 427 4.70 -11.55 -9.75
N ILE A 428 4.69 -10.26 -9.35
CA ILE A 428 3.66 -9.71 -8.46
C ILE A 428 2.24 -9.87 -9.02
N TYR A 429 2.02 -9.62 -10.32
CA TYR A 429 0.69 -9.70 -10.94
C TYR A 429 0.36 -11.09 -11.49
N ASP A 430 1.34 -11.77 -12.09
CA ASP A 430 1.11 -12.99 -12.86
C ASP A 430 1.14 -14.27 -12.02
N GLY A 431 1.78 -14.25 -10.85
CA GLY A 431 1.90 -15.37 -9.93
C GLY A 431 3.29 -16.03 -9.93
N GLU A 432 3.36 -17.18 -9.28
CA GLU A 432 4.60 -17.96 -9.13
C GLU A 432 4.50 -19.33 -9.81
N THR A 433 5.55 -19.72 -10.55
CA THR A 433 5.70 -21.09 -11.04
C THR A 433 6.88 -21.75 -10.33
N ARG A 434 6.63 -22.85 -9.62
CA ARG A 434 7.66 -23.61 -8.90
C ARG A 434 7.70 -25.05 -9.37
N ASP A 435 8.91 -25.54 -9.65
CA ASP A 435 9.19 -26.93 -9.98
C ASP A 435 9.95 -27.61 -8.84
N ALA A 436 9.24 -28.40 -8.05
CA ALA A 436 9.82 -29.09 -6.89
C ALA A 436 10.89 -30.13 -7.28
N ARG A 437 10.92 -30.58 -8.55
CA ARG A 437 11.96 -31.49 -9.04
C ARG A 437 13.34 -30.84 -9.08
N LEU A 438 13.40 -29.51 -9.02
CA LEU A 438 14.62 -28.70 -9.05
C LEU A 438 15.06 -28.26 -7.64
N GLU A 439 14.38 -28.71 -6.59
CA GLU A 439 14.81 -28.44 -5.22
C GLU A 439 16.23 -28.96 -4.98
N GLN A 440 17.00 -28.19 -4.20
CA GLN A 440 18.37 -28.52 -3.83
C GLN A 440 18.45 -28.66 -2.29
N PRO A 441 17.98 -29.78 -1.70
CA PRO A 441 17.88 -29.91 -0.25
C PRO A 441 19.20 -29.63 0.47
N GLY A 442 19.17 -28.73 1.46
CA GLY A 442 20.34 -28.37 2.26
C GLY A 442 21.28 -27.34 1.62
N TRP A 443 20.93 -26.72 0.49
CA TRP A 443 21.74 -25.68 -0.16
C TRP A 443 22.14 -24.52 0.77
N ASP A 444 21.30 -24.20 1.75
CA ASP A 444 21.49 -23.16 2.76
C ASP A 444 22.05 -23.67 4.10
N ARG A 445 22.62 -24.88 4.10
CA ARG A 445 23.30 -25.49 5.24
C ARG A 445 24.81 -25.61 4.97
N PRO A 446 25.64 -25.66 6.04
CA PRO A 446 27.05 -26.00 5.93
C PRO A 446 27.26 -27.37 5.29
N GLU A 447 28.43 -27.57 4.67
CA GLU A 447 28.86 -28.84 4.08
C GLU A 447 28.04 -29.28 2.85
N PHE A 448 27.32 -28.35 2.22
CA PHE A 448 26.63 -28.59 0.96
C PHE A 448 27.63 -28.61 -0.21
N ASP A 449 27.48 -29.57 -1.12
CA ASP A 449 28.32 -29.66 -2.32
C ASP A 449 27.81 -28.70 -3.41
N ASP A 450 28.43 -27.53 -3.48
CA ASP A 450 28.12 -26.48 -4.47
C ASP A 450 29.09 -26.47 -5.66
N ALA A 451 29.79 -27.57 -5.94
CA ALA A 451 30.77 -27.65 -7.02
C ALA A 451 30.15 -27.39 -8.41
N SER A 452 28.86 -27.67 -8.58
CA SER A 452 28.09 -27.39 -9.81
C SER A 452 27.56 -25.95 -9.91
N TRP A 453 27.60 -25.18 -8.82
CA TRP A 453 27.19 -23.78 -8.82
C TRP A 453 28.26 -22.92 -9.51
N VAL A 454 27.88 -21.73 -9.97
CA VAL A 454 28.81 -20.77 -10.55
C VAL A 454 29.22 -19.73 -9.51
N GLU A 455 30.35 -19.05 -9.71
CA GLU A 455 30.74 -17.94 -8.84
C GLU A 455 29.79 -16.76 -9.07
N ALA A 456 29.30 -16.16 -7.99
CA ALA A 456 28.43 -15.00 -8.10
C ALA A 456 29.22 -13.78 -8.59
N LEU A 457 28.68 -13.07 -9.58
CA LEU A 457 29.31 -11.88 -10.12
C LEU A 457 29.04 -10.69 -9.21
N VAL A 458 30.08 -9.89 -8.95
CA VAL A 458 29.92 -8.56 -8.33
C VAL A 458 29.38 -7.60 -9.41
N GLY A 459 28.19 -7.07 -9.16
CA GLY A 459 27.53 -6.06 -9.97
C GLY A 459 27.83 -4.65 -9.49
N GLU A 460 27.39 -3.67 -10.27
CA GLU A 460 27.47 -2.26 -9.91
C GLU A 460 26.53 -1.95 -8.73
N ALA A 461 26.97 -1.09 -7.81
CA ALA A 461 26.11 -0.57 -6.76
C ALA A 461 25.08 0.40 -7.36
N PRO A 462 23.80 0.34 -6.95
CA PRO A 462 22.81 1.32 -7.39
C PRO A 462 23.18 2.73 -6.90
N GLU A 463 22.86 3.75 -7.70
CA GLU A 463 22.99 5.16 -7.32
C GLU A 463 21.84 5.60 -6.39
N ALA A 464 21.62 4.84 -5.31
CA ALA A 464 20.53 5.07 -4.36
C ALA A 464 21.06 5.03 -2.92
N ARG A 465 20.50 5.86 -2.03
CA ARG A 465 20.79 5.78 -0.59
C ARG A 465 20.12 4.54 0.02
N LEU A 466 20.73 3.96 1.05
CA LEU A 466 20.16 2.82 1.77
C LEU A 466 19.52 3.30 3.07
N GLU A 467 18.22 3.03 3.20
CA GLU A 467 17.39 3.49 4.30
C GLU A 467 16.86 2.30 5.10
N ALA A 468 16.86 2.41 6.42
CA ALA A 468 16.31 1.38 7.26
C ALA A 468 14.79 1.33 7.15
N GLN A 469 14.24 0.14 6.93
CA GLN A 469 12.80 -0.06 7.04
C GLN A 469 12.40 -0.25 8.51
N THR A 470 11.96 0.84 9.14
CA THR A 470 11.37 0.81 10.50
C THR A 470 9.84 0.76 10.48
N ALA A 471 9.22 0.79 9.29
CA ALA A 471 7.78 0.61 9.12
C ALA A 471 7.37 -0.86 9.30
N PRO A 472 6.10 -1.15 9.65
CA PRO A 472 5.60 -2.52 9.75
C PRO A 472 5.78 -3.27 8.43
N VAL A 473 6.57 -4.34 8.48
CA VAL A 473 6.84 -5.21 7.32
C VAL A 473 5.63 -6.10 7.00
N LEU A 474 5.55 -6.57 5.75
CA LEU A 474 4.61 -7.60 5.34
C LEU A 474 4.79 -8.91 6.14
N ARG A 475 3.71 -9.40 6.74
CA ARG A 475 3.69 -10.66 7.52
C ARG A 475 2.47 -11.52 7.20
N ARG A 476 2.56 -12.81 7.50
CA ARG A 476 1.40 -13.72 7.54
C ARG A 476 0.59 -13.38 8.79
N MET A 477 -0.61 -12.85 8.60
CA MET A 477 -1.41 -12.27 9.67
C MET A 477 -2.51 -13.21 10.16
N ASP A 478 -3.07 -14.02 9.26
CA ASP A 478 -4.13 -14.98 9.58
C ASP A 478 -4.17 -16.09 8.52
N ASN A 479 -4.92 -17.14 8.80
CA ASN A 479 -5.22 -18.20 7.84
C ASN A 479 -6.73 -18.46 7.77
N LEU A 480 -7.25 -18.58 6.55
CA LEU A 480 -8.65 -18.89 6.27
C LEU A 480 -8.77 -20.30 5.70
N ARG A 481 -9.73 -21.08 6.20
CA ARG A 481 -10.13 -22.33 5.57
C ARG A 481 -11.25 -22.07 4.56
N PRO A 482 -11.30 -22.80 3.43
CA PRO A 482 -12.42 -22.67 2.50
C PRO A 482 -13.71 -23.08 3.20
N ILE A 483 -14.74 -22.25 3.08
CA ILE A 483 -16.08 -22.53 3.63
C ILE A 483 -16.90 -23.43 2.70
N ALA A 484 -16.51 -23.51 1.43
CA ALA A 484 -17.10 -24.40 0.44
C ALA A 484 -16.08 -24.82 -0.62
N ILE A 485 -16.24 -26.05 -1.13
CA ILE A 485 -15.52 -26.60 -2.28
C ILE A 485 -16.56 -27.10 -3.26
N SER A 486 -16.45 -26.67 -4.52
CA SER A 486 -17.28 -27.13 -5.62
C SER A 486 -16.42 -27.64 -6.78
N GLN A 487 -17.03 -28.34 -7.73
CA GLN A 487 -16.36 -28.84 -8.93
C GLN A 487 -17.24 -28.53 -10.16
N PRO A 488 -17.32 -27.25 -10.59
CA PRO A 488 -18.21 -26.83 -11.68
C PRO A 488 -17.85 -27.49 -13.01
N VAL A 489 -16.56 -27.79 -13.21
CA VAL A 489 -16.04 -28.55 -14.35
C VAL A 489 -15.25 -29.73 -13.81
N ALA A 490 -15.42 -30.92 -14.40
CA ALA A 490 -14.71 -32.11 -13.96
C ALA A 490 -13.18 -31.89 -13.95
N GLY A 491 -12.54 -32.12 -12.80
CA GLY A 491 -11.10 -31.89 -12.61
C GLY A 491 -10.69 -30.45 -12.28
N ARG A 492 -11.63 -29.51 -12.20
CA ARG A 492 -11.41 -28.12 -11.75
C ARG A 492 -12.25 -27.86 -10.50
N TYR A 493 -11.58 -27.70 -9.37
CA TYR A 493 -12.21 -27.38 -8.09
C TYR A 493 -12.27 -25.86 -7.90
N VAL A 494 -13.33 -25.35 -7.29
CA VAL A 494 -13.42 -23.95 -6.87
C VAL A 494 -13.65 -23.89 -5.36
N LEU A 495 -12.75 -23.20 -4.68
CA LEU A 495 -12.76 -22.96 -3.25
C LEU A 495 -13.31 -21.55 -2.99
N ASP A 496 -14.30 -21.44 -2.10
CA ASP A 496 -14.78 -20.16 -1.57
C ASP A 496 -14.27 -19.99 -0.14
N PHE A 497 -13.47 -18.95 0.12
CA PHE A 497 -13.00 -18.62 1.47
C PHE A 497 -14.00 -17.82 2.31
N GLY A 498 -15.12 -17.38 1.72
CA GLY A 498 -16.16 -16.61 2.39
C GLY A 498 -15.78 -15.15 2.65
N GLN A 499 -14.56 -14.75 2.31
CA GLN A 499 -13.98 -13.42 2.50
C GLN A 499 -13.08 -13.10 1.31
N ASN A 500 -13.12 -11.87 0.81
CA ASN A 500 -12.14 -11.34 -0.14
C ASN A 500 -10.94 -10.75 0.62
N PHE A 501 -9.72 -11.19 0.34
CA PHE A 501 -8.50 -10.80 1.08
C PHE A 501 -7.26 -10.79 0.18
N SER A 502 -6.17 -10.18 0.64
CA SER A 502 -4.85 -10.26 0.01
C SER A 502 -3.98 -11.37 0.61
N GLY A 503 -3.29 -12.11 -0.25
CA GLY A 503 -2.34 -13.14 0.15
C GLY A 503 -2.22 -14.24 -0.90
N TRP A 504 -2.23 -15.50 -0.47
CA TRP A 504 -2.12 -16.66 -1.38
C TRP A 504 -2.74 -17.92 -0.76
N VAL A 505 -2.67 -19.03 -1.48
CA VAL A 505 -3.05 -20.35 -0.96
C VAL A 505 -1.80 -21.16 -0.63
N ARG A 506 -1.74 -21.67 0.60
CA ARG A 506 -0.87 -22.79 0.97
C ARG A 506 -1.56 -24.07 0.54
N LEU A 507 -0.94 -24.82 -0.36
CA LEU A 507 -1.47 -26.08 -0.89
C LEU A 507 -0.58 -27.24 -0.49
N SER A 508 -1.17 -28.32 0.02
CA SER A 508 -0.52 -29.62 0.20
C SER A 508 -1.03 -30.61 -0.85
N ALA A 509 -0.14 -31.42 -1.40
CA ALA A 509 -0.51 -32.43 -2.39
C ALA A 509 0.39 -33.68 -2.31
N VAL A 510 -0.15 -34.81 -2.77
CA VAL A 510 0.57 -36.07 -2.95
C VAL A 510 0.28 -36.56 -4.36
N GLY A 511 1.31 -36.70 -5.19
CA GLY A 511 1.11 -37.14 -6.57
C GLY A 511 2.41 -37.56 -7.26
N PRO A 512 2.33 -38.06 -8.50
CA PRO A 512 3.51 -38.41 -9.28
C PRO A 512 4.40 -37.21 -9.60
N ALA A 513 5.70 -37.46 -9.73
CA ALA A 513 6.67 -36.48 -10.21
C ALA A 513 6.23 -35.88 -11.56
N GLY A 514 6.30 -34.55 -11.68
CA GLY A 514 5.91 -33.82 -12.89
C GLY A 514 4.41 -33.53 -13.01
N THR A 515 3.57 -33.96 -12.07
CA THR A 515 2.18 -33.49 -12.00
C THR A 515 2.17 -31.99 -11.71
N GLN A 516 1.52 -31.21 -12.58
CA GLN A 516 1.35 -29.77 -12.41
C GLN A 516 -0.03 -29.46 -11.85
N ILE A 517 -0.07 -28.72 -10.74
CA ILE A 517 -1.27 -28.13 -10.16
C ILE A 517 -1.28 -26.64 -10.49
N THR A 518 -2.41 -26.13 -10.99
CA THR A 518 -2.59 -24.71 -11.36
C THR A 518 -3.67 -24.09 -10.49
N MET A 519 -3.37 -22.94 -9.87
CA MET A 519 -4.29 -22.18 -9.01
C MET A 519 -4.57 -20.82 -9.64
N ARG A 520 -5.83 -20.53 -9.97
CA ARG A 520 -6.28 -19.24 -10.55
C ARG A 520 -7.10 -18.48 -9.52
N PHE A 521 -6.70 -17.26 -9.22
CA PHE A 521 -7.29 -16.44 -8.15
C PHE A 521 -8.28 -15.43 -8.73
N ALA A 522 -9.42 -15.21 -8.03
CA ALA A 522 -10.44 -14.28 -8.47
C ALA A 522 -11.27 -13.68 -7.30
N GLU A 523 -11.80 -12.48 -7.53
CA GLU A 523 -12.81 -11.87 -6.66
C GLU A 523 -14.23 -12.40 -6.96
N LEU A 524 -14.45 -12.89 -8.18
CA LEU A 524 -15.76 -13.18 -8.75
C LEU A 524 -15.88 -14.62 -9.28
N LEU A 525 -17.12 -15.06 -9.45
CA LEU A 525 -17.47 -16.30 -10.13
C LEU A 525 -18.31 -16.00 -11.37
N ASN A 526 -18.09 -16.78 -12.43
CA ASN A 526 -18.99 -16.87 -13.56
C ASN A 526 -20.32 -17.52 -13.15
N ALA A 527 -21.35 -17.37 -13.99
CA ALA A 527 -22.64 -18.00 -13.79
C ALA A 527 -22.60 -19.54 -13.75
N ASP A 528 -21.57 -20.16 -14.34
CA ASP A 528 -21.35 -21.62 -14.30
C ASP A 528 -20.60 -22.10 -13.05
N GLY A 529 -20.18 -21.18 -12.17
CA GLY A 529 -19.46 -21.45 -10.93
C GLY A 529 -17.93 -21.51 -11.08
N THR A 530 -17.38 -21.36 -12.29
CA THR A 530 -15.92 -21.17 -12.48
C THR A 530 -15.48 -19.77 -12.05
N VAL A 531 -14.19 -19.55 -11.82
CA VAL A 531 -13.66 -18.23 -11.45
C VAL A 531 -13.74 -17.23 -12.62
N ASP A 532 -14.07 -15.98 -12.34
CA ASP A 532 -14.05 -14.87 -13.29
C ASP A 532 -12.88 -13.93 -13.00
N GLN A 533 -11.92 -13.88 -13.92
CA GLN A 533 -10.72 -13.03 -13.85
C GLN A 533 -10.81 -11.77 -14.73
N SER A 534 -11.98 -11.48 -15.30
CA SER A 534 -12.14 -10.38 -16.26
C SER A 534 -11.78 -9.00 -15.67
N ASN A 535 -12.05 -8.78 -14.38
CA ASN A 535 -11.72 -7.53 -13.69
C ASN A 535 -10.25 -7.41 -13.26
N LEU A 536 -9.44 -8.46 -13.46
CA LEU A 536 -8.00 -8.45 -13.17
C LEU A 536 -7.17 -7.82 -14.30
N ARG A 537 -7.81 -7.52 -15.45
CA ARG A 537 -7.16 -7.05 -16.68
C ARG A 537 -6.00 -7.99 -17.06
N LEU A 538 -4.78 -7.48 -17.26
CA LEU A 538 -3.65 -8.27 -17.74
C LEU A 538 -2.97 -9.09 -16.64
N ALA A 539 -3.29 -8.86 -15.35
CA ALA A 539 -2.78 -9.68 -14.27
C ALA A 539 -3.32 -11.11 -14.37
N ARG A 540 -2.44 -12.09 -14.58
CA ARG A 540 -2.88 -13.50 -14.68
C ARG A 540 -3.31 -14.08 -13.33
N ALA A 541 -2.76 -13.59 -12.22
CA ALA A 541 -2.98 -14.07 -10.87
C ALA A 541 -3.07 -15.61 -10.82
N THR A 542 -2.00 -16.29 -11.25
CA THR A 542 -1.98 -17.75 -11.42
C THR A 542 -0.70 -18.37 -10.89
N ASP A 543 -0.83 -19.22 -9.87
CA ASP A 543 0.29 -20.00 -9.34
C ASP A 543 0.33 -21.41 -9.95
N ARG A 544 1.53 -21.95 -10.18
CA ARG A 544 1.75 -23.29 -10.72
C ARG A 544 2.75 -24.06 -9.87
N PHE A 545 2.38 -25.26 -9.47
CA PHE A 545 3.22 -26.14 -8.66
C PHE A 545 3.42 -27.48 -9.35
N ILE A 546 4.67 -27.82 -9.66
CA ILE A 546 5.05 -29.09 -10.29
C ILE A 546 5.68 -29.99 -9.22
N LEU A 547 5.06 -31.16 -8.97
CA LEU A 547 5.46 -32.07 -7.89
C LEU A 547 6.78 -32.79 -8.17
N ALA A 548 7.57 -33.01 -7.12
CA ALA A 548 8.76 -33.85 -7.15
C ALA A 548 8.41 -35.35 -7.13
N GLY A 549 7.26 -35.71 -6.54
CA GLY A 549 6.82 -37.09 -6.34
C GLY A 549 7.30 -37.72 -5.04
N ASP A 550 7.78 -36.91 -4.09
CA ASP A 550 8.50 -37.35 -2.89
C ASP A 550 7.63 -37.38 -1.62
N GLY A 551 6.37 -37.80 -1.76
CA GLY A 551 5.41 -37.91 -0.66
C GLY A 551 4.47 -36.71 -0.58
N GLN A 552 4.27 -36.18 0.63
CA GLN A 552 3.44 -34.98 0.83
C GLN A 552 4.31 -33.74 0.65
N GLU A 553 3.96 -32.94 -0.34
CA GLU A 553 4.66 -31.71 -0.68
C GLU A 553 3.76 -30.50 -0.39
N THR A 554 4.36 -29.37 -0.01
CA THR A 554 3.65 -28.13 0.29
C THR A 554 4.16 -27.00 -0.58
N PHE A 555 3.23 -26.28 -1.21
CA PHE A 555 3.49 -25.06 -1.95
C PHE A 555 2.98 -23.84 -1.19
N GLU A 556 3.84 -22.82 -1.12
CA GLU A 556 3.49 -21.42 -0.90
C GLU A 556 4.34 -20.59 -1.88
N PRO A 557 3.78 -19.56 -2.52
CA PRO A 557 4.58 -18.63 -3.30
C PRO A 557 5.57 -17.90 -2.40
N SER A 558 6.74 -17.59 -2.94
CA SER A 558 7.79 -16.83 -2.28
C SER A 558 7.75 -15.34 -2.60
N PHE A 559 7.34 -14.98 -3.83
CA PHE A 559 7.52 -13.64 -4.38
C PHE A 559 6.29 -13.10 -5.15
N SER A 560 5.10 -13.58 -4.82
CA SER A 560 3.84 -13.09 -5.40
C SER A 560 2.73 -13.03 -4.36
N TYR A 561 1.65 -12.31 -4.68
CA TYR A 561 0.41 -12.26 -3.90
C TYR A 561 -0.78 -11.92 -4.79
N HIS A 562 -1.98 -12.22 -4.29
CA HIS A 562 -3.24 -12.06 -5.02
C HIS A 562 -4.31 -11.45 -4.11
N GLY A 563 -5.22 -10.66 -4.67
CA GLY A 563 -6.47 -10.27 -4.03
C GLY A 563 -7.61 -11.18 -4.49
N PHE A 564 -8.21 -11.95 -3.59
CA PHE A 564 -9.21 -12.96 -3.99
C PHE A 564 -10.13 -13.38 -2.85
N ARG A 565 -11.30 -13.89 -3.25
CA ARG A 565 -12.18 -14.71 -2.40
C ARG A 565 -12.22 -16.16 -2.88
N TYR A 566 -12.08 -16.35 -4.18
CA TYR A 566 -12.21 -17.64 -4.85
C TYR A 566 -10.87 -18.06 -5.43
N VAL A 567 -10.56 -19.35 -5.33
CA VAL A 567 -9.45 -19.95 -6.08
C VAL A 567 -9.97 -21.17 -6.84
N GLU A 568 -9.62 -21.25 -8.11
CA GLU A 568 -9.82 -22.44 -8.91
C GLU A 568 -8.55 -23.27 -8.96
N ILE A 569 -8.65 -24.56 -8.64
CA ILE A 569 -7.54 -25.52 -8.65
C ILE A 569 -7.77 -26.57 -9.72
N GLU A 570 -6.83 -26.65 -10.67
CA GLU A 570 -6.81 -27.60 -11.78
C GLU A 570 -5.58 -28.51 -11.69
N GLY A 571 -5.74 -29.78 -12.04
CA GLY A 571 -4.62 -30.74 -12.08
C GLY A 571 -4.25 -31.33 -10.70
N TYR A 572 -5.05 -31.08 -9.67
CA TYR A 572 -4.85 -31.67 -8.34
C TYR A 572 -4.92 -33.21 -8.39
N PRO A 573 -3.93 -33.93 -7.80
CA PRO A 573 -3.94 -35.39 -7.81
C PRO A 573 -4.94 -35.97 -6.80
N GLY A 574 -6.02 -36.57 -7.30
CA GLY A 574 -7.06 -37.18 -6.47
C GLY A 574 -8.19 -36.20 -6.11
N ASP A 575 -8.81 -36.40 -4.94
CA ASP A 575 -9.90 -35.56 -4.46
C ASP A 575 -9.36 -34.45 -3.56
N LEU A 576 -9.65 -33.19 -3.91
CA LEU A 576 -9.28 -32.02 -3.10
C LEU A 576 -10.23 -31.85 -1.90
N THR A 577 -9.67 -31.67 -0.71
CA THR A 577 -10.40 -31.44 0.53
C THR A 577 -10.02 -30.10 1.18
N ALA A 578 -10.80 -29.65 2.16
CA ALA A 578 -10.54 -28.41 2.89
C ALA A 578 -9.32 -28.48 3.84
N GLU A 579 -8.72 -29.66 4.01
CA GLU A 579 -7.46 -29.84 4.76
C GLU A 579 -6.23 -29.63 3.87
N ASP A 580 -6.39 -29.74 2.55
CA ASP A 580 -5.30 -29.65 1.59
C ASP A 580 -4.93 -28.20 1.25
N ALA A 581 -5.84 -27.25 1.48
CA ALA A 581 -5.66 -25.85 1.09
C ALA A 581 -6.06 -24.88 2.21
N GLU A 582 -5.25 -23.85 2.39
CA GLU A 582 -5.45 -22.77 3.37
C GLU A 582 -5.12 -21.42 2.73
N GLY A 583 -6.01 -20.44 2.86
CA GLY A 583 -5.79 -19.08 2.41
C GLY A 583 -4.95 -18.33 3.44
N VAL A 584 -3.73 -17.96 3.09
CA VAL A 584 -2.81 -17.23 3.98
C VAL A 584 -3.04 -15.74 3.77
N VAL A 585 -3.53 -15.04 4.80
CA VAL A 585 -3.80 -13.60 4.77
C VAL A 585 -2.52 -12.84 5.06
N VAL A 586 -2.16 -11.89 4.20
CA VAL A 586 -0.90 -11.15 4.28
C VAL A 586 -1.14 -9.66 4.09
N TYR A 587 -0.58 -8.86 4.99
CA TYR A 587 -0.55 -7.41 4.91
C TYR A 587 0.57 -6.85 5.80
N SER A 588 0.89 -5.56 5.67
CA SER A 588 1.85 -4.85 6.51
C SER A 588 1.37 -4.90 7.95
N ALA A 589 2.22 -5.31 8.89
CA ALA A 589 1.85 -5.67 10.26
C ALA A 589 1.46 -4.48 11.16
N CYS A 590 0.65 -3.55 10.65
CA CYS A 590 0.00 -2.48 11.39
C CYS A 590 -0.92 -3.09 12.45
N ARG A 591 -0.71 -2.70 13.71
CA ARG A 591 -1.48 -3.21 14.84
C ARG A 591 -2.92 -2.70 14.78
N GLU A 592 -3.91 -3.57 14.94
CA GLU A 592 -5.30 -3.16 15.06
C GLU A 592 -5.54 -2.40 16.38
N THR A 593 -6.17 -1.24 16.29
CA THR A 593 -6.41 -0.32 17.41
C THR A 593 -7.88 -0.02 17.64
N GLY A 594 -8.76 -0.34 16.70
CA GLY A 594 -10.18 0.02 16.75
C GLY A 594 -11.09 -1.19 16.63
N THR A 595 -12.12 -1.27 17.47
CA THR A 595 -13.21 -2.24 17.35
C THR A 595 -14.55 -1.56 17.54
N MET A 596 -15.55 -1.91 16.72
CA MET A 596 -16.93 -1.42 16.85
C MET A 596 -17.94 -2.56 16.92
N THR A 597 -19.03 -2.32 17.63
CA THR A 597 -20.20 -3.20 17.66
C THR A 597 -21.48 -2.39 17.46
N PHE A 598 -22.23 -2.74 16.43
CA PHE A 598 -23.57 -2.20 16.16
C PHE A 598 -24.60 -3.24 16.59
N HIS A 599 -25.24 -3.01 17.74
CA HIS A 599 -26.08 -4.03 18.38
C HIS A 599 -27.42 -4.23 17.68
N ASP A 600 -27.94 -3.15 17.09
CA ASP A 600 -29.27 -3.12 16.48
C ASP A 600 -29.22 -2.89 14.95
N ALA A 601 -28.03 -2.63 14.39
CA ALA A 601 -27.81 -2.31 12.99
C ALA A 601 -26.75 -3.24 12.34
N PRO A 602 -27.08 -4.51 12.05
CA PRO A 602 -26.14 -5.47 11.46
C PRO A 602 -25.59 -5.02 10.09
N LEU A 603 -26.34 -4.19 9.36
CA LEU A 603 -25.86 -3.58 8.11
C LEU A 603 -24.61 -2.72 8.34
N LEU A 604 -24.62 -1.85 9.36
CA LEU A 604 -23.47 -1.00 9.69
C LEU A 604 -22.29 -1.81 10.23
N GLN A 605 -22.57 -2.90 10.96
CA GLN A 605 -21.53 -3.86 11.35
C GLN A 605 -20.82 -4.42 10.11
N GLN A 606 -21.57 -4.81 9.08
CA GLN A 606 -20.98 -5.35 7.85
C GLN A 606 -20.22 -4.28 7.06
N ILE A 607 -20.71 -3.04 6.99
CA ILE A 607 -19.99 -1.92 6.35
C ILE A 607 -18.64 -1.68 7.04
N TRP A 608 -18.62 -1.67 8.38
CA TRP A 608 -17.37 -1.54 9.13
C TRP A 608 -16.41 -2.72 8.89
N ASN A 609 -16.92 -3.97 8.92
CA ASN A 609 -16.13 -5.17 8.63
C ASN A 609 -15.52 -5.11 7.22
N ASN A 610 -16.31 -4.72 6.21
CA ASN A 610 -15.85 -4.61 4.82
C ASN A 610 -14.73 -3.58 4.69
N ALA A 611 -14.85 -2.42 5.34
CA ALA A 611 -13.82 -1.39 5.32
C ALA A 611 -12.51 -1.87 5.99
N LEU A 612 -12.61 -2.58 7.12
CA LEU A 612 -11.44 -3.16 7.80
C LEU A 612 -10.74 -4.20 6.93
N TRP A 613 -11.48 -5.10 6.27
CA TRP A 613 -10.90 -6.07 5.34
C TRP A 613 -10.29 -5.42 4.10
N SER A 614 -10.87 -4.33 3.62
CA SER A 614 -10.31 -3.58 2.48
C SER A 614 -9.01 -2.87 2.87
N GLN A 615 -8.94 -2.34 4.10
CA GLN A 615 -7.72 -1.77 4.66
C GLN A 615 -6.64 -2.84 4.82
N ARG A 616 -6.95 -3.98 5.45
CA ARG A 616 -6.03 -5.13 5.55
C ARG A 616 -5.48 -5.47 4.18
N SER A 617 -6.35 -5.62 3.19
CA SER A 617 -5.95 -6.09 1.87
C SER A 617 -5.02 -5.14 1.11
N ASN A 618 -5.17 -3.84 1.35
CA ASN A 618 -4.49 -2.79 0.61
C ASN A 618 -3.37 -2.09 1.39
N PHE A 619 -3.14 -2.46 2.64
CA PHE A 619 -1.96 -2.03 3.38
C PHE A 619 -0.85 -3.03 3.10
N PHE A 620 -0.32 -2.98 1.88
CA PHE A 620 0.59 -3.98 1.34
C PHE A 620 1.80 -3.28 0.70
N SER A 621 2.89 -3.12 1.46
CA SER A 621 4.07 -2.30 1.11
C SER A 621 3.81 -0.78 1.03
N VAL A 622 2.75 -0.39 0.33
CA VAL A 622 2.18 0.97 0.28
C VAL A 622 0.66 0.86 0.46
N PRO A 623 -0.06 1.95 0.79
CA PRO A 623 -1.53 1.96 0.76
C PRO A 623 -2.00 1.86 -0.70
N THR A 624 -2.17 0.64 -1.21
CA THR A 624 -2.58 0.39 -2.60
C THR A 624 -4.03 0.81 -2.85
N ASP A 625 -4.40 1.08 -4.09
CA ASP A 625 -5.78 1.27 -4.51
C ASP A 625 -6.59 -0.04 -4.37
N CYS A 626 -6.07 -1.10 -4.98
CA CYS A 626 -6.65 -2.44 -4.97
C CYS A 626 -5.55 -3.53 -4.94
N PRO A 627 -5.84 -4.76 -4.47
CA PRO A 627 -4.80 -5.80 -4.30
C PRO A 627 -4.75 -6.85 -5.43
N GLN A 628 -5.66 -6.82 -6.40
CA GLN A 628 -5.90 -7.96 -7.32
C GLN A 628 -5.39 -7.76 -8.76
N ARG A 629 -5.69 -6.62 -9.38
CA ARG A 629 -5.40 -6.37 -10.80
C ARG A 629 -3.96 -5.87 -11.01
N ASP A 630 -3.60 -5.63 -12.26
CA ASP A 630 -2.36 -5.00 -12.74
C ASP A 630 -2.28 -3.49 -12.40
N GLU A 631 -2.40 -3.17 -11.11
CA GLU A 631 -2.31 -1.81 -10.59
C GLU A 631 -1.60 -1.80 -9.24
N ARG A 632 -2.32 -1.96 -8.12
CA ARG A 632 -1.73 -2.13 -6.79
C ARG A 632 -0.74 -1.02 -6.45
N MET A 633 -1.10 0.20 -6.80
CA MET A 633 -0.22 1.37 -6.72
C MET A 633 -0.63 2.26 -5.55
N GLY A 634 0.33 2.98 -4.99
CA GLY A 634 0.10 3.92 -3.90
C GLY A 634 -0.59 5.20 -4.36
N TRP A 635 -1.87 5.11 -4.70
CA TRP A 635 -2.69 6.24 -5.14
C TRP A 635 -2.92 7.22 -3.98
N MET A 636 -2.49 8.47 -4.18
CA MET A 636 -2.43 9.46 -3.10
C MET A 636 -3.82 9.96 -2.65
N GLY A 637 -4.75 10.12 -3.58
CA GLY A 637 -6.11 10.58 -3.28
C GLY A 637 -6.92 9.56 -2.47
N ASP A 638 -6.74 8.27 -2.79
CA ASP A 638 -7.40 7.15 -2.15
C ASP A 638 -7.06 7.10 -0.65
N ILE A 639 -5.77 7.05 -0.32
CA ILE A 639 -5.36 6.99 1.08
C ILE A 639 -5.71 8.28 1.82
N GLN A 640 -5.66 9.43 1.15
CA GLN A 640 -6.07 10.71 1.75
C GLN A 640 -7.51 10.67 2.24
N VAL A 641 -8.44 10.20 1.41
CA VAL A 641 -9.86 10.17 1.79
C VAL A 641 -10.15 9.14 2.89
N PHE A 642 -9.36 8.07 2.95
CA PHE A 642 -9.57 6.97 3.88
C PHE A 642 -8.79 7.08 5.21
N LEU A 643 -7.74 7.92 5.29
CA LEU A 643 -6.80 7.92 6.42
C LEU A 643 -7.47 8.13 7.79
N ASP A 644 -8.53 8.94 7.88
CA ASP A 644 -9.24 9.13 9.16
C ASP A 644 -9.84 7.82 9.69
N ALA A 645 -10.49 7.03 8.82
CA ALA A 645 -11.00 5.71 9.16
C ALA A 645 -9.84 4.73 9.44
N ALA A 646 -8.82 4.73 8.59
CA ALA A 646 -7.69 3.84 8.68
C ALA A 646 -6.97 3.94 10.03
N ALA A 647 -6.80 5.17 10.52
CA ALA A 647 -6.07 5.46 11.75
C ALA A 647 -6.87 5.22 13.05
N PHE A 648 -8.18 4.96 12.94
CA PHE A 648 -8.95 4.36 14.03
C PHE A 648 -8.79 2.83 14.04
N ASN A 649 -8.97 2.21 12.88
CA ASN A 649 -8.93 0.76 12.73
C ASN A 649 -7.56 0.18 13.11
N MET A 650 -6.48 0.82 12.66
CA MET A 650 -5.10 0.36 12.86
C MET A 650 -4.15 1.50 13.25
N GLU A 651 -3.01 1.12 13.80
CA GLU A 651 -1.86 1.98 14.01
C GLU A 651 -1.11 2.17 12.71
N VAL A 652 -1.28 3.34 12.08
CA VAL A 652 -0.80 3.60 10.71
C VAL A 652 0.35 4.61 10.65
N ASP A 653 0.77 5.22 11.76
CA ASP A 653 1.83 6.24 11.77
C ASP A 653 3.13 5.79 11.07
N PRO A 654 3.80 4.69 11.49
CA PRO A 654 5.06 4.31 10.86
C PRO A 654 4.87 3.86 9.40
N PHE A 655 3.71 3.29 9.04
CA PHE A 655 3.38 2.89 7.67
C PHE A 655 3.20 4.11 6.74
N ILE A 656 2.42 5.10 7.17
CA ILE A 656 2.13 6.30 6.37
C ILE A 656 3.31 7.26 6.35
N ARG A 657 4.13 7.34 7.41
CA ARG A 657 5.39 8.12 7.37
C ARG A 657 6.38 7.58 6.36
N ARG A 658 6.47 6.25 6.24
CA ARG A 658 7.25 5.61 5.18
C ARG A 658 6.67 5.92 3.80
N PHE A 659 5.35 5.88 3.63
CA PHE A 659 4.72 6.29 2.38
C PHE A 659 5.00 7.77 2.02
N LEU A 660 5.01 8.66 3.02
CA LEU A 660 5.38 10.05 2.84
C LEU A 660 6.86 10.25 2.45
N MET A 661 7.76 9.32 2.81
CA MET A 661 9.13 9.32 2.27
C MET A 661 9.11 9.16 0.75
N GLU A 662 8.26 8.26 0.23
CA GLU A 662 8.09 8.08 -1.23
C GLU A 662 7.48 9.31 -1.88
N ALA A 663 6.46 9.91 -1.26
CA ALA A 663 5.84 11.14 -1.75
C ALA A 663 6.86 12.28 -1.89
N ARG A 664 7.79 12.41 -0.93
CA ARG A 664 8.87 13.41 -0.99
C ARG A 664 9.93 13.07 -2.04
N ALA A 665 10.31 11.79 -2.15
CA ALA A 665 11.29 11.32 -3.11
C ALA A 665 10.79 11.47 -4.57
N ALA A 666 9.49 11.28 -4.80
CA ALA A 666 8.86 11.43 -6.11
C ALA A 666 8.38 12.86 -6.41
N GLN A 667 8.47 13.80 -5.46
CA GLN A 667 8.03 15.18 -5.68
C GLN A 667 8.92 15.87 -6.72
N ARG A 668 8.29 16.43 -7.75
CA ARG A 668 8.98 17.11 -8.85
C ARG A 668 9.80 18.31 -8.38
N GLU A 669 10.77 18.70 -9.21
CA GLU A 669 11.61 19.88 -8.99
C GLU A 669 10.79 21.18 -8.88
N ASP A 670 9.67 21.28 -9.60
CA ASP A 670 8.76 22.43 -9.56
C ASP A 670 7.76 22.41 -8.39
N GLY A 671 7.88 21.44 -7.48
CA GLY A 671 7.09 21.33 -6.26
C GLY A 671 5.81 20.51 -6.39
N ALA A 672 5.45 20.04 -7.58
CA ALA A 672 4.25 19.22 -7.79
C ALA A 672 4.43 17.82 -7.18
N TYR A 673 3.45 17.38 -6.38
CA TYR A 673 3.36 15.97 -5.97
C TYR A 673 2.71 15.14 -7.08
N PRO A 674 3.25 13.95 -7.40
CA PRO A 674 2.60 13.01 -8.30
C PRO A 674 1.29 12.46 -7.69
N ILE A 675 0.49 11.76 -8.49
CA ILE A 675 -0.78 11.16 -8.05
C ILE A 675 -0.65 9.74 -7.51
N VAL A 676 0.46 9.08 -7.81
CA VAL A 676 0.80 7.70 -7.42
C VAL A 676 2.24 7.68 -6.95
N VAL A 677 2.52 7.04 -5.80
CA VAL A 677 3.89 6.89 -5.29
C VAL A 677 4.13 5.53 -4.63
N PRO A 678 5.29 4.89 -4.86
CA PRO A 678 6.16 5.05 -6.03
C PRO A 678 5.41 4.74 -7.33
N GLN A 679 5.70 5.48 -8.41
CA GLN A 679 5.18 5.20 -9.75
C GLN A 679 6.27 4.54 -10.61
N PRO A 680 5.95 3.58 -11.50
CA PRO A 680 6.93 3.04 -12.43
C PRO A 680 7.36 4.12 -13.44
N GLN A 681 8.55 3.97 -14.05
CA GLN A 681 9.16 4.94 -14.95
C GLN A 681 8.33 5.22 -16.20
N SER A 682 7.56 4.24 -16.67
CA SER A 682 6.59 4.44 -17.75
C SER A 682 5.30 5.14 -17.32
N PHE A 683 5.05 5.38 -16.02
CA PHE A 683 3.85 6.07 -15.57
C PHE A 683 3.99 7.59 -15.76
N PRO A 684 3.03 8.27 -16.42
CA PRO A 684 3.08 9.72 -16.64
C PRO A 684 3.22 10.52 -15.35
N ASP A 685 4.22 11.39 -15.31
CA ASP A 685 4.44 12.29 -14.18
C ASP A 685 3.44 13.46 -14.21
N VAL A 686 2.32 13.26 -13.52
CA VAL A 686 1.19 14.19 -13.48
C VAL A 686 0.77 14.50 -12.05
N ALA A 687 0.35 15.74 -11.81
CA ALA A 687 -0.29 16.18 -10.56
C ALA A 687 -1.79 16.38 -10.79
N THR A 688 -2.62 16.17 -9.76
CA THR A 688 -4.07 16.33 -9.85
C THR A 688 -4.67 16.75 -8.53
N ALA A 689 -5.63 17.68 -8.61
CA ALA A 689 -6.38 18.14 -7.45
C ALA A 689 -7.24 17.03 -6.83
N GLY A 690 -7.22 16.95 -5.50
CA GLY A 690 -7.83 15.87 -4.72
C GLY A 690 -6.93 14.66 -4.50
N TRP A 691 -5.75 14.60 -5.14
CA TRP A 691 -4.77 13.50 -5.02
C TRP A 691 -3.43 14.01 -4.50
N SER A 692 -2.84 14.98 -5.19
CA SER A 692 -1.50 15.51 -4.87
C SER A 692 -1.44 16.20 -3.50
N GLU A 693 -2.56 16.71 -3.00
CA GLU A 693 -2.70 17.35 -1.70
C GLU A 693 -2.51 16.37 -0.52
N ALA A 694 -2.44 15.06 -0.78
CA ALA A 694 -2.15 14.08 0.26
C ALA A 694 -0.76 14.33 0.89
N GLY A 695 0.16 14.97 0.16
CA GLY A 695 1.43 15.46 0.71
C GLY A 695 1.29 16.47 1.87
N ILE A 696 0.13 17.13 2.01
CA ILE A 696 -0.21 18.01 3.14
C ILE A 696 -1.23 17.35 4.09
N ILE A 697 -2.23 16.66 3.54
CA ILE A 697 -3.34 16.14 4.34
C ILE A 697 -2.90 14.93 5.19
N LEU A 698 -2.06 14.04 4.67
CA LEU A 698 -1.58 12.89 5.44
C LEU A 698 -0.73 13.31 6.65
N PRO A 699 0.29 14.20 6.54
CA PRO A 699 1.02 14.71 7.70
C PRO A 699 0.10 15.34 8.75
N TRP A 700 -0.85 16.17 8.32
CA TRP A 700 -1.78 16.82 9.25
C TRP A 700 -2.64 15.80 10.00
N GLN A 701 -3.19 14.81 9.29
CA GLN A 701 -4.05 13.79 9.88
C GLN A 701 -3.28 12.87 10.85
N LEU A 702 -2.03 12.52 10.53
CA LEU A 702 -1.16 11.80 11.46
C LEU A 702 -0.89 12.61 12.72
N TRP A 703 -0.57 13.90 12.58
CA TRP A 703 -0.39 14.79 13.72
C TRP A 703 -1.65 14.86 14.60
N GLN A 704 -2.84 15.06 14.01
CA GLN A 704 -4.10 15.06 14.76
C GLN A 704 -4.32 13.77 15.55
N ARG A 705 -3.98 12.63 14.93
CA ARG A 705 -4.20 11.30 15.50
C ARG A 705 -3.20 10.95 16.61
N TYR A 706 -1.91 11.18 16.37
CA TYR A 706 -0.81 10.66 17.18
C TYR A 706 -0.12 11.74 18.02
N GLY A 707 -0.33 13.03 17.72
CA GLY A 707 0.21 14.17 18.46
C GLY A 707 1.68 14.47 18.20
N ASP A 708 2.35 13.66 17.38
CA ASP A 708 3.77 13.81 17.03
C ASP A 708 3.95 14.96 16.03
N THR A 709 4.82 15.92 16.36
CA THR A 709 5.10 17.07 15.49
C THR A 709 6.21 16.80 14.49
N ALA A 710 6.98 15.73 14.65
CA ALA A 710 8.05 15.40 13.73
C ALA A 710 7.57 15.07 12.31
N VAL A 711 6.36 14.53 12.16
CA VAL A 711 5.76 14.33 10.84
C VAL A 711 5.60 15.66 10.09
N ILE A 712 5.41 16.77 10.81
CA ILE A 712 5.36 18.11 10.23
C ILE A 712 6.76 18.51 9.78
N GLU A 713 7.76 18.34 10.65
CA GLU A 713 9.16 18.70 10.35
C GLU A 713 9.72 17.94 9.14
N GLU A 714 9.45 16.63 9.07
CA GLU A 714 9.89 15.74 7.98
C GLU A 714 9.30 16.11 6.63
N ASN A 715 8.15 16.77 6.60
CA ASN A 715 7.42 17.11 5.37
C ASN A 715 7.38 18.61 5.07
N TRP A 716 7.87 19.47 5.97
CA TRP A 716 7.66 20.92 5.91
C TRP A 716 8.10 21.53 4.57
N ASP A 717 9.33 21.25 4.15
CA ASP A 717 9.88 21.84 2.92
C ASP A 717 9.13 21.36 1.67
N ALA A 718 8.74 20.09 1.64
CA ALA A 718 8.00 19.49 0.54
C ALA A 718 6.58 20.10 0.42
N MET A 719 5.89 20.28 1.57
CA MET A 719 4.60 20.97 1.63
C MET A 719 4.69 22.42 1.16
N LEU A 720 5.76 23.14 1.51
CA LEU A 720 5.97 24.51 1.04
C LEU A 720 6.14 24.57 -0.48
N ARG A 721 6.94 23.69 -1.08
CA ARG A 721 7.13 23.65 -2.54
C ARG A 721 5.81 23.41 -3.28
N TRP A 722 4.94 22.56 -2.74
CA TRP A 722 3.60 22.34 -3.30
C TRP A 722 2.72 23.60 -3.23
N MET A 723 2.68 24.27 -2.08
CA MET A 723 1.90 25.51 -1.95
C MET A 723 2.44 26.62 -2.87
N ASP A 724 3.77 26.74 -2.99
CA ASP A 724 4.42 27.69 -3.90
C ASP A 724 4.10 27.36 -5.37
N HIS A 725 4.12 26.07 -5.75
CA HIS A 725 3.71 25.60 -7.08
C HIS A 725 2.29 26.05 -7.43
N LEU A 726 1.33 25.86 -6.51
CA LEU A 726 -0.07 26.26 -6.73
C LEU A 726 -0.22 27.79 -6.83
N GLU A 727 0.38 28.55 -5.92
CA GLU A 727 0.31 30.02 -5.91
C GLU A 727 0.91 30.63 -7.17
N GLN A 728 2.05 30.10 -7.64
CA GLN A 728 2.74 30.59 -8.84
C GLN A 728 1.87 30.45 -10.10
N HIS A 729 1.19 29.33 -10.25
CA HIS A 729 0.40 29.04 -11.46
C HIS A 729 -1.04 29.56 -11.39
N ASN A 730 -1.52 29.99 -10.21
CA ASN A 730 -2.92 30.41 -10.01
C ASN A 730 -3.01 31.76 -9.26
N PRO A 731 -2.54 32.87 -9.86
CA PRO A 731 -2.44 34.17 -9.18
C PRO A 731 -3.80 34.84 -8.90
N ASP A 732 -4.90 34.37 -9.52
CA ASP A 732 -6.27 34.83 -9.26
C ASP A 732 -6.92 34.13 -8.04
N LEU A 733 -6.17 33.20 -7.41
CA LEU A 733 -6.60 32.38 -6.27
C LEU A 733 -7.78 31.45 -6.60
N VAL A 734 -7.93 31.07 -7.87
CA VAL A 734 -8.80 29.97 -8.33
C VAL A 734 -7.91 28.97 -9.06
N TRP A 735 -7.96 27.70 -8.68
CA TRP A 735 -7.04 26.72 -9.25
C TRP A 735 -7.45 26.31 -10.68
N ARG A 736 -6.94 27.04 -11.67
CA ARG A 736 -7.27 26.94 -13.10
C ARG A 736 -6.18 26.28 -13.96
N HIS A 737 -4.95 26.21 -13.45
CA HIS A 737 -3.78 25.75 -14.20
C HIS A 737 -3.09 24.60 -13.48
N GLU A 738 -2.28 23.82 -14.22
CA GLU A 738 -1.51 22.69 -13.67
C GLU A 738 -2.35 21.64 -12.90
N ARG A 739 -3.50 21.22 -13.48
CA ARG A 739 -4.39 20.20 -12.86
C ARG A 739 -4.24 18.78 -13.41
N GLY A 740 -3.30 18.55 -14.34
CA GLY A 740 -3.04 17.24 -14.94
C GLY A 740 -4.31 16.54 -15.45
N LEU A 741 -4.57 15.32 -14.98
CA LEU A 741 -5.76 14.53 -15.35
C LEU A 741 -7.06 15.14 -14.82
N ASP A 742 -6.96 15.86 -13.69
CA ASP A 742 -8.06 16.60 -13.08
C ASP A 742 -9.27 15.70 -12.79
N LEU A 743 -9.02 14.56 -12.13
CA LEU A 743 -9.96 13.44 -11.90
C LEU A 743 -11.30 13.86 -11.25
N GLY A 744 -11.31 14.99 -10.52
CA GLY A 744 -12.52 15.54 -9.92
C GLY A 744 -13.13 14.60 -8.87
N ASP A 745 -14.46 14.62 -8.75
CA ASP A 745 -15.18 13.74 -7.82
C ASP A 745 -15.36 12.33 -8.42
N TRP A 746 -14.21 11.62 -8.47
CA TRP A 746 -14.06 10.33 -9.14
C TRP A 746 -15.10 9.30 -8.72
N LEU A 747 -15.67 8.60 -9.70
CA LEU A 747 -16.71 7.58 -9.52
C LEU A 747 -17.97 8.07 -8.79
N SER A 748 -18.28 9.36 -8.94
CA SER A 748 -19.60 9.90 -8.63
C SER A 748 -20.70 9.21 -9.46
N VAL A 749 -21.89 9.08 -8.88
CA VAL A 749 -22.96 8.22 -9.43
C VAL A 749 -23.49 8.74 -10.77
N ASP A 750 -23.45 10.05 -10.99
CA ASP A 750 -23.97 10.68 -12.21
C ASP A 750 -22.99 10.59 -13.39
N ALA A 751 -21.78 10.06 -13.18
CA ALA A 751 -20.76 9.91 -14.20
C ALA A 751 -21.07 8.68 -15.09
N ILE A 752 -21.11 8.87 -16.41
CA ILE A 752 -21.22 7.76 -17.38
C ILE A 752 -19.83 7.20 -17.66
N LYS A 753 -18.85 8.08 -17.84
CA LYS A 753 -17.42 7.76 -17.88
C LYS A 753 -16.78 8.21 -16.57
N PRO A 754 -15.72 7.52 -16.09
CA PRO A 754 -15.06 7.88 -14.83
C PRO A 754 -14.63 9.35 -14.75
N ASP A 755 -14.28 9.96 -15.87
CA ASP A 755 -13.80 11.33 -16.00
C ASP A 755 -14.90 12.36 -16.33
N ASP A 756 -16.19 12.00 -16.32
CA ASP A 756 -17.24 12.98 -16.53
C ASP A 756 -17.25 14.06 -15.43
N GLU A 757 -17.35 15.33 -15.82
CA GLU A 757 -17.43 16.46 -14.89
C GLU A 757 -18.83 16.57 -14.25
N THR A 758 -19.11 15.71 -13.27
CA THR A 758 -20.36 15.77 -12.48
C THR A 758 -20.37 16.91 -11.46
N THR A 759 -19.18 17.31 -11.02
CA THR A 759 -18.90 18.42 -10.12
C THR A 759 -17.83 19.29 -10.76
N PRO A 760 -17.95 20.64 -10.78
CA PRO A 760 -16.97 21.48 -11.46
C PRO A 760 -15.55 21.22 -10.92
N ARG A 761 -14.63 20.79 -11.77
CA ARG A 761 -13.30 20.34 -11.34
C ARG A 761 -12.50 21.48 -10.68
N ALA A 762 -12.61 22.69 -11.23
CA ALA A 762 -12.03 23.90 -10.63
C ALA A 762 -12.60 24.23 -9.25
N LEU A 763 -13.85 23.87 -8.97
CA LEU A 763 -14.45 24.01 -7.64
C LEU A 763 -13.77 23.04 -6.67
N CYS A 764 -13.70 21.75 -7.02
CA CYS A 764 -13.02 20.74 -6.19
C CYS A 764 -11.58 21.16 -5.89
N ALA A 765 -10.83 21.54 -6.93
CA ALA A 765 -9.44 21.97 -6.81
C ALA A 765 -9.27 23.18 -5.89
N THR A 766 -10.04 24.25 -6.13
CA THR A 766 -9.95 25.47 -5.31
C THR A 766 -10.37 25.21 -3.86
N ALA A 767 -11.32 24.30 -3.63
CA ALA A 767 -11.74 23.90 -2.29
C ALA A 767 -10.63 23.16 -1.54
N TYR A 768 -9.97 22.19 -2.17
CA TYR A 768 -8.83 21.45 -1.57
C TYR A 768 -7.60 22.34 -1.36
N TRP A 769 -7.34 23.30 -2.24
CA TRP A 769 -6.26 24.27 -2.02
C TRP A 769 -6.53 25.17 -0.82
N ALA A 770 -7.77 25.67 -0.67
CA ALA A 770 -8.17 26.40 0.53
C ALA A 770 -8.00 25.54 1.78
N TRP A 771 -8.47 24.29 1.76
CA TRP A 771 -8.31 23.37 2.88
C TRP A 771 -6.84 23.16 3.24
N SER A 772 -5.98 22.87 2.26
CA SER A 772 -4.53 22.70 2.45
C SER A 772 -3.87 23.94 3.06
N ALA A 773 -4.27 25.15 2.65
CA ALA A 773 -3.79 26.40 3.25
C ALA A 773 -4.17 26.54 4.73
N GLU A 774 -5.36 26.08 5.13
CA GLU A 774 -5.74 26.03 6.55
C GLU A 774 -4.91 25.01 7.32
N LEU A 775 -4.75 23.79 6.78
CA LEU A 775 -4.00 22.71 7.43
C LEU A 775 -2.54 23.10 7.68
N ILE A 776 -1.86 23.65 6.67
CA ILE A 776 -0.47 24.08 6.80
C ILE A 776 -0.34 25.28 7.74
N ALA A 777 -1.33 26.17 7.82
CA ALA A 777 -1.34 27.25 8.81
C ALA A 777 -1.42 26.71 10.25
N GLN A 778 -2.21 25.66 10.50
CA GLN A 778 -2.26 25.00 11.82
C GLN A 778 -0.93 24.33 12.16
N MET A 779 -0.35 23.59 11.22
CA MET A 779 0.96 22.95 11.38
C MET A 779 2.09 23.97 11.60
N ALA A 780 2.02 25.12 10.93
CA ALA A 780 2.95 26.23 11.14
C ALA A 780 2.88 26.78 12.56
N ARG A 781 1.68 26.97 13.12
CA ARG A 781 1.50 27.48 14.50
C ARG A 781 2.08 26.53 15.54
N VAL A 782 1.74 25.24 15.47
CA VAL A 782 2.21 24.25 16.47
C VAL A 782 3.72 24.07 16.42
N SER A 783 4.32 24.22 15.24
CA SER A 783 5.77 24.11 15.05
C SER A 783 6.53 25.43 15.22
N GLY A 784 5.87 26.49 15.71
CA GLY A 784 6.51 27.78 16.05
C GLY A 784 6.86 28.66 14.84
N ARG A 785 6.30 28.39 13.66
CA ARG A 785 6.55 29.10 12.39
C ARG A 785 5.51 30.21 12.15
N GLU A 786 5.46 31.20 13.04
CA GLU A 786 4.44 32.26 13.04
C GLU A 786 4.31 33.03 11.71
N HIS A 787 5.41 33.31 11.01
CA HIS A 787 5.35 33.99 9.71
C HIS A 787 4.64 33.13 8.64
N ALA A 788 4.93 31.83 8.59
CA ALA A 788 4.27 30.91 7.67
C ALA A 788 2.79 30.73 8.05
N ALA A 789 2.48 30.64 9.35
CA ALA A 789 1.10 30.61 9.83
C ALA A 789 0.31 31.83 9.36
N GLY A 790 0.89 33.02 9.48
CA GLY A 790 0.29 34.26 8.97
C GLY A 790 0.07 34.24 7.46
N ARG A 791 1.11 33.88 6.68
CA ARG A 791 1.03 33.76 5.21
C ARG A 791 -0.13 32.86 4.79
N PHE A 792 -0.18 31.64 5.31
CA PHE A 792 -1.17 30.65 4.87
C PHE A 792 -2.58 30.93 5.40
N SER A 793 -2.71 31.59 6.55
CA SER A 793 -4.01 32.13 7.00
C SER A 793 -4.53 33.18 6.02
N SER A 794 -3.68 34.13 5.59
CA SER A 794 -4.06 35.13 4.60
C SER A 794 -4.37 34.51 3.23
N LEU A 795 -3.61 33.50 2.81
CA LEU A 795 -3.89 32.75 1.59
C LEU A 795 -5.25 32.05 1.67
N ARG A 796 -5.54 31.35 2.77
CA ARG A 796 -6.84 30.70 3.03
C ARG A 796 -8.01 31.68 2.92
N GLU A 797 -7.87 32.88 3.48
CA GLU A 797 -8.88 33.93 3.39
C GLU A 797 -9.03 34.44 1.95
N GLY A 798 -7.92 34.68 1.25
CA GLY A 798 -7.89 35.13 -0.14
C GLY A 798 -8.56 34.14 -1.11
N ILE A 799 -8.21 32.85 -1.01
CA ILE A 799 -8.83 31.77 -1.78
C ILE A 799 -10.32 31.69 -1.44
N GLY A 800 -10.70 31.75 -0.15
CA GLY A 800 -12.10 31.74 0.26
C GLY A 800 -12.92 32.89 -0.37
N ALA A 801 -12.35 34.10 -0.42
CA ALA A 801 -13.01 35.23 -1.07
C ALA A 801 -13.12 35.06 -2.60
N ALA A 802 -12.12 34.47 -3.25
CA ALA A 802 -12.18 34.13 -4.67
C ALA A 802 -13.22 33.04 -4.95
N TYR A 803 -13.23 31.98 -4.15
CA TYR A 803 -14.17 30.88 -4.21
C TYR A 803 -15.62 31.34 -4.11
N VAL A 804 -15.94 32.21 -3.13
CA VAL A 804 -17.31 32.75 -2.98
C VAL A 804 -17.75 33.54 -4.21
N ARG A 805 -16.86 34.36 -4.78
CA ARG A 805 -17.20 35.15 -5.99
C ARG A 805 -17.46 34.27 -7.21
N GLU A 806 -16.72 33.17 -7.34
CA GLU A 806 -16.76 32.31 -8.52
C GLU A 806 -17.86 31.24 -8.43
N PHE A 807 -18.00 30.61 -7.26
CA PHE A 807 -18.73 29.35 -7.12
C PHE A 807 -19.94 29.40 -6.20
N VAL A 808 -20.19 30.49 -5.46
CA VAL A 808 -21.32 30.54 -4.49
C VAL A 808 -22.37 31.55 -4.92
N ALA A 809 -23.56 31.07 -5.26
CA ALA A 809 -24.70 31.90 -5.60
C ALA A 809 -25.38 32.52 -4.36
N ALA A 810 -26.17 33.58 -4.58
CA ALA A 810 -26.86 34.32 -3.53
C ALA A 810 -27.90 33.48 -2.77
N ASP A 811 -28.38 32.38 -3.36
CA ASP A 811 -29.32 31.44 -2.75
C ASP A 811 -28.63 30.26 -2.05
N GLY A 812 -27.30 30.28 -1.93
CA GLY A 812 -26.54 29.19 -1.30
C GLY A 812 -26.25 28.00 -2.24
N THR A 813 -26.59 28.08 -3.53
CA THR A 813 -26.13 27.07 -4.50
C THR A 813 -24.62 27.20 -4.70
N CYS A 814 -23.87 26.13 -4.45
CA CYS A 814 -22.45 26.05 -4.77
C CYS A 814 -22.22 25.32 -6.10
N GLY A 815 -21.35 25.86 -6.96
CA GLY A 815 -21.00 25.28 -8.25
C GLY A 815 -22.23 25.02 -9.13
N ASN A 816 -22.39 23.76 -9.56
CA ASN A 816 -23.55 23.32 -10.32
C ASN A 816 -24.69 22.74 -9.46
N GLY A 817 -24.59 22.83 -8.13
CA GLY A 817 -25.59 22.30 -7.19
C GLY A 817 -25.52 20.78 -6.96
N SER A 818 -24.51 20.09 -7.51
CA SER A 818 -24.26 18.68 -7.17
C SER A 818 -24.02 18.48 -5.67
N GLN A 819 -24.27 17.26 -5.17
CA GLN A 819 -24.05 16.95 -3.76
C GLN A 819 -22.62 17.28 -3.34
N THR A 820 -21.62 16.89 -4.14
CA THR A 820 -20.21 17.18 -3.83
C THR A 820 -19.88 18.67 -3.88
N SER A 821 -20.47 19.45 -4.79
CA SER A 821 -20.30 20.92 -4.76
C SER A 821 -20.73 21.51 -3.42
N GLN A 822 -21.87 21.07 -2.90
CA GLN A 822 -22.37 21.55 -1.61
C GLN A 822 -21.54 21.01 -0.44
N VAL A 823 -21.20 19.72 -0.47
CA VAL A 823 -20.44 19.04 0.58
C VAL A 823 -19.05 19.68 0.76
N LEU A 824 -18.24 19.79 -0.29
CA LEU A 824 -16.89 20.36 -0.17
C LEU A 824 -16.91 21.83 0.25
N SER A 825 -17.86 22.61 -0.29
CA SER A 825 -18.02 24.02 0.08
C SER A 825 -18.36 24.20 1.56
N LEU A 826 -19.23 23.35 2.10
CA LEU A 826 -19.64 23.37 3.51
C LEU A 826 -18.55 22.82 4.42
N ALA A 827 -18.00 21.65 4.10
CA ALA A 827 -16.99 20.94 4.88
C ALA A 827 -15.72 21.79 5.09
N PHE A 828 -15.25 22.46 4.05
CA PHE A 828 -14.05 23.31 4.14
C PHE A 828 -14.35 24.75 4.55
N GLY A 829 -15.59 25.05 4.97
CA GLY A 829 -15.96 26.35 5.52
C GLY A 829 -15.89 27.50 4.51
N LEU A 830 -16.18 27.23 3.24
CA LEU A 830 -16.12 28.20 2.14
C LEU A 830 -17.46 28.92 1.91
N VAL A 831 -18.57 28.33 2.35
CA VAL A 831 -19.89 28.98 2.31
C VAL A 831 -19.98 30.08 3.39
N PRO A 832 -20.39 31.32 3.02
CA PRO A 832 -20.63 32.39 3.99
C PRO A 832 -21.60 31.95 5.10
N VAL A 833 -21.34 32.34 6.34
CA VAL A 833 -22.10 31.88 7.53
C VAL A 833 -23.61 32.02 7.36
N GLY A 834 -24.10 33.12 6.79
CA GLY A 834 -25.53 33.36 6.56
C GLY A 834 -26.19 32.47 5.48
N LEU A 835 -25.41 31.78 4.66
CA LEU A 835 -25.90 30.90 3.58
C LEU A 835 -25.73 29.41 3.90
N ARG A 836 -25.01 29.04 4.96
CA ARG A 836 -24.67 27.63 5.26
C ARG A 836 -25.90 26.73 5.40
N GLN A 837 -26.90 27.18 6.15
CA GLN A 837 -28.16 26.44 6.33
C GLN A 837 -28.92 26.27 5.01
N GLN A 838 -28.91 27.28 4.15
CA GLN A 838 -29.56 27.21 2.85
C GLN A 838 -28.82 26.26 1.89
N ALA A 839 -27.47 26.30 1.87
CA ALA A 839 -26.66 25.38 1.09
C ALA A 839 -26.84 23.91 1.55
N ALA A 840 -26.87 23.67 2.86
CA ALA A 840 -27.14 22.35 3.43
C ALA A 840 -28.56 21.86 3.09
N LYS A 841 -29.55 22.77 3.09
CA LYS A 841 -30.90 22.45 2.63
C LYS A 841 -30.94 22.03 1.16
N ILE A 842 -30.18 22.67 0.28
CA ILE A 842 -30.10 22.27 -1.14
C ILE A 842 -29.56 20.84 -1.27
N LEU A 843 -28.52 20.49 -0.51
CA LEU A 843 -28.00 19.13 -0.43
C LEU A 843 -29.07 18.14 0.06
N SER A 844 -29.74 18.45 1.17
CA SER A 844 -30.83 17.64 1.74
C SER A 844 -31.98 17.43 0.73
N ASP A 845 -32.43 18.50 0.07
CA ASP A 845 -33.50 18.43 -0.93
C ASP A 845 -33.10 17.53 -2.12
N ASP A 846 -31.82 17.54 -2.53
CA ASP A 846 -31.30 16.66 -3.58
C ASP A 846 -31.33 15.19 -3.18
N ILE A 847 -30.87 14.87 -1.97
CA ILE A 847 -30.89 13.51 -1.40
C ILE A 847 -32.32 12.95 -1.40
N HIS A 848 -33.29 13.76 -0.94
CA HIS A 848 -34.70 13.37 -0.93
C HIS A 848 -35.28 13.21 -2.34
N ARG A 849 -34.95 14.12 -3.26
CA ARG A 849 -35.37 14.06 -4.67
C ARG A 849 -34.89 12.78 -5.35
N ARG A 850 -33.74 12.23 -4.92
CA ARG A 850 -33.19 10.95 -5.40
C ARG A 850 -33.69 9.73 -4.61
N GLY A 851 -34.60 9.91 -3.66
CA GLY A 851 -35.16 8.82 -2.85
C GLY A 851 -34.22 8.34 -1.74
N MET A 852 -33.61 9.29 -1.01
CA MET A 852 -32.63 9.04 0.06
C MET A 852 -31.37 8.35 -0.47
N LYS A 853 -30.74 8.99 -1.47
CA LYS A 853 -29.55 8.47 -2.16
C LYS A 853 -28.46 9.53 -2.26
N LEU A 854 -27.23 9.07 -2.03
CA LEU A 854 -26.05 9.84 -2.34
C LEU A 854 -25.78 9.86 -3.86
N SER A 855 -25.03 10.85 -4.32
CA SER A 855 -24.47 10.90 -5.68
C SER A 855 -22.98 11.22 -5.68
N THR A 856 -22.34 11.24 -4.51
CA THR A 856 -20.94 11.63 -4.32
C THR A 856 -19.97 10.55 -4.80
N GLY A 857 -18.82 10.99 -5.32
CA GLY A 857 -17.65 10.18 -5.60
C GLY A 857 -16.63 10.22 -4.45
N PHE A 858 -15.36 10.00 -4.77
CA PHE A 858 -14.29 9.86 -3.77
C PHE A 858 -14.10 11.11 -2.91
N LEU A 859 -14.21 12.31 -3.50
CA LEU A 859 -13.90 13.55 -2.79
C LEU A 859 -15.07 14.03 -1.92
N GLY A 860 -16.31 13.80 -2.35
CA GLY A 860 -17.50 14.19 -1.58
C GLY A 860 -17.86 13.24 -0.44
N THR A 861 -17.72 11.93 -0.67
CA THR A 861 -18.23 10.90 0.26
C THR A 861 -17.71 11.00 1.70
N PRO A 862 -16.42 11.27 1.97
CA PRO A 862 -15.88 11.31 3.33
C PRO A 862 -16.53 12.37 4.23
N TYR A 863 -17.05 13.44 3.65
CA TYR A 863 -17.54 14.61 4.39
C TYR A 863 -19.07 14.74 4.40
N LEU A 864 -19.78 13.96 3.57
CA LEU A 864 -21.22 14.07 3.35
C LEU A 864 -22.03 14.01 4.65
N LEU A 865 -21.79 13.00 5.48
CA LEU A 865 -22.55 12.79 6.71
C LEU A 865 -22.21 13.82 7.79
N ASP A 866 -20.96 14.28 7.87
CA ASP A 866 -20.57 15.33 8.81
C ASP A 866 -21.30 16.65 8.49
N VAL A 867 -21.34 17.04 7.21
CA VAL A 867 -22.03 18.25 6.74
C VAL A 867 -23.53 18.20 7.05
N LEU A 868 -24.19 17.08 6.78
CA LEU A 868 -25.62 16.90 7.09
C LEU A 868 -25.87 16.94 8.60
N ALA A 869 -25.01 16.29 9.38
CA ALA A 869 -25.13 16.27 10.83
C ALA A 869 -24.93 17.67 11.44
N ASP A 870 -23.91 18.42 11.00
CA ASP A 870 -23.64 19.79 11.47
C ASP A 870 -24.77 20.77 11.12
N ALA A 871 -25.50 20.50 10.02
CA ALA A 871 -26.66 21.28 9.62
C ALA A 871 -27.97 20.85 10.30
N GLY A 872 -27.97 19.74 11.06
CA GLY A 872 -29.16 19.23 11.77
C GLY A 872 -30.06 18.32 10.92
N HIS A 873 -29.62 17.86 9.75
CA HIS A 873 -30.37 16.96 8.87
C HIS A 873 -30.23 15.48 9.30
N MET A 874 -30.65 15.17 10.54
CA MET A 874 -30.47 13.83 11.14
C MET A 874 -31.24 12.71 10.44
N GLU A 875 -32.40 13.03 9.86
CA GLU A 875 -33.17 12.08 9.05
C GLU A 875 -32.36 11.61 7.83
N ASP A 876 -31.68 12.53 7.16
CA ASP A 876 -30.83 12.25 6.00
C ASP A 876 -29.62 11.41 6.39
N VAL A 877 -29.00 11.71 7.55
CA VAL A 877 -27.87 10.93 8.08
C VAL A 877 -28.32 9.49 8.35
N SER A 878 -29.41 9.29 9.08
CA SER A 878 -29.96 7.95 9.37
C SER A 878 -30.37 7.21 8.09
N GLY A 879 -31.08 7.91 7.20
CA GLY A 879 -31.59 7.37 5.95
C GLY A 879 -30.49 6.92 5.00
N LEU A 880 -29.41 7.70 4.85
CA LEU A 880 -28.28 7.33 4.00
C LEU A 880 -27.47 6.16 4.57
N LEU A 881 -27.26 6.12 5.90
CA LEU A 881 -26.55 5.03 6.58
C LEU A 881 -27.26 3.69 6.43
N LEU A 882 -28.59 3.69 6.52
CA LEU A 882 -29.42 2.48 6.48
C LEU A 882 -29.96 2.15 5.09
N GLN A 883 -29.64 2.96 4.08
CA GLN A 883 -30.05 2.74 2.70
C GLN A 883 -29.42 1.46 2.14
N THR A 884 -30.23 0.64 1.46
CA THR A 884 -29.80 -0.64 0.88
C THR A 884 -29.94 -0.72 -0.63
N GLY A 885 -30.73 0.16 -1.27
CA GLY A 885 -30.78 0.18 -2.73
C GLY A 885 -29.56 0.89 -3.33
N TYR A 886 -29.27 0.64 -4.60
CA TYR A 886 -28.30 1.41 -5.36
C TYR A 886 -28.69 2.91 -5.49
N PRO A 887 -27.73 3.84 -5.44
CA PRO A 887 -26.40 3.73 -4.82
C PRO A 887 -26.48 3.85 -3.29
N SER A 888 -25.70 3.06 -2.56
CA SER A 888 -25.49 3.19 -1.11
C SER A 888 -24.38 2.28 -0.60
N TRP A 889 -23.86 2.55 0.59
CA TRP A 889 -22.97 1.60 1.29
C TRP A 889 -23.67 0.28 1.58
N GLY A 890 -24.96 0.32 1.94
CA GLY A 890 -25.72 -0.89 2.24
C GLY A 890 -26.05 -1.75 1.02
N TYR A 891 -25.96 -1.19 -0.19
CA TYR A 891 -26.12 -1.96 -1.43
C TYR A 891 -25.05 -3.05 -1.57
N MET A 892 -23.78 -2.70 -1.38
CA MET A 892 -22.65 -3.63 -1.53
C MET A 892 -22.82 -4.93 -0.72
N PRO A 893 -23.03 -4.91 0.62
CA PRO A 893 -23.22 -6.13 1.39
C PRO A 893 -24.51 -6.88 1.03
N THR A 894 -25.57 -6.21 0.56
CA THR A 894 -26.77 -6.92 0.07
C THR A 894 -26.52 -7.71 -1.22
N GLN A 895 -25.48 -7.33 -1.98
CA GLN A 895 -24.96 -8.09 -3.11
C GLN A 895 -23.88 -9.11 -2.72
N GLY A 896 -23.62 -9.31 -1.41
CA GLY A 896 -22.65 -10.29 -0.92
C GLY A 896 -21.21 -9.78 -0.80
N ALA A 897 -20.98 -8.47 -0.88
CA ALA A 897 -19.66 -7.88 -0.69
C ALA A 897 -19.11 -8.14 0.73
N THR A 898 -17.84 -8.56 0.78
CA THR A 898 -17.08 -8.77 2.03
C THR A 898 -15.93 -7.77 2.21
N THR A 899 -15.84 -6.85 1.25
CA THR A 899 -14.92 -5.72 1.14
C THR A 899 -15.70 -4.54 0.54
N VAL A 900 -15.13 -3.34 0.56
CA VAL A 900 -15.70 -2.16 -0.09
C VAL A 900 -15.33 -2.22 -1.57
N TRP A 901 -16.25 -1.87 -2.46
CA TRP A 901 -16.01 -1.87 -3.90
C TRP A 901 -15.47 -0.52 -4.38
N GLU A 902 -14.74 -0.54 -5.49
CA GLU A 902 -14.28 0.68 -6.19
C GLU A 902 -15.45 1.54 -6.67
N ARG A 903 -16.53 0.89 -7.15
CA ARG A 903 -17.73 1.54 -7.67
C ARG A 903 -18.95 1.25 -6.80
N TRP A 904 -19.86 2.23 -6.71
CA TRP A 904 -21.17 2.04 -6.09
C TRP A 904 -22.01 0.93 -6.75
N ASN A 905 -21.79 0.67 -8.05
CA ASN A 905 -22.45 -0.35 -8.86
C ASN A 905 -21.48 -1.46 -9.30
N GLY A 906 -20.52 -1.87 -8.47
CA GLY A 906 -19.50 -2.85 -8.86
C GLY A 906 -20.07 -4.08 -9.59
N ASP A 907 -21.18 -4.64 -9.13
CA ASP A 907 -21.92 -5.76 -9.74
C ASP A 907 -22.39 -5.56 -11.20
N THR A 908 -22.57 -4.32 -11.65
CA THR A 908 -23.08 -4.00 -12.99
C THR A 908 -22.21 -2.99 -13.75
N GLY A 909 -21.11 -2.56 -13.13
CA GLY A 909 -20.18 -1.58 -13.66
C GLY A 909 -19.30 -2.13 -14.79
N ASP A 910 -18.58 -1.22 -15.44
CA ASP A 910 -17.61 -1.57 -16.47
C ASP A 910 -16.43 -2.35 -15.87
N LEU A 911 -16.29 -3.62 -16.26
CA LEU A 911 -15.28 -4.56 -15.77
C LEU A 911 -13.84 -4.10 -16.02
N SER A 912 -13.59 -3.19 -16.98
CA SER A 912 -12.24 -2.70 -17.29
C SER A 912 -11.59 -1.92 -16.14
N MET A 913 -12.40 -1.36 -15.23
CA MET A 913 -11.95 -0.67 -14.01
C MET A 913 -12.99 -0.89 -12.91
N ASN A 914 -12.95 -2.08 -12.29
CA ASN A 914 -13.96 -2.53 -11.34
C ASN A 914 -13.41 -3.50 -10.28
N SER A 915 -12.65 -2.96 -9.32
CA SER A 915 -12.22 -3.71 -8.14
C SER A 915 -13.37 -3.94 -7.16
N TYR A 916 -13.41 -5.13 -6.57
CA TYR A 916 -14.30 -5.45 -5.46
C TYR A 916 -13.60 -5.26 -4.10
N ASN A 917 -12.43 -4.62 -4.06
CA ASN A 917 -11.63 -4.42 -2.86
C ASN A 917 -10.85 -3.10 -2.87
N HIS A 918 -11.58 -2.00 -2.65
CA HIS A 918 -11.10 -0.62 -2.68
C HIS A 918 -11.57 0.12 -1.44
N TYR A 919 -10.67 0.69 -0.63
CA TYR A 919 -11.07 1.23 0.68
C TYR A 919 -11.71 2.62 0.64
N ALA A 920 -11.67 3.35 -0.49
CA ALA A 920 -12.04 4.78 -0.55
C ALA A 920 -13.44 5.07 0.02
N PHE A 921 -14.48 4.35 -0.39
CA PHE A 921 -15.83 4.53 0.15
C PHE A 921 -16.02 4.01 1.58
N GLY A 922 -15.04 3.27 2.11
CA GLY A 922 -14.93 2.89 3.51
C GLY A 922 -14.62 4.07 4.44
N ALA A 923 -14.30 5.26 3.89
CA ALA A 923 -14.04 6.49 4.65
C ALA A 923 -15.20 6.87 5.60
N VAL A 924 -16.42 6.41 5.33
CA VAL A 924 -17.60 6.57 6.22
C VAL A 924 -17.36 6.02 7.63
N VAL A 925 -16.44 5.07 7.81
CA VAL A 925 -16.08 4.53 9.13
C VAL A 925 -15.47 5.60 10.04
N GLY A 926 -14.82 6.64 9.50
CA GLY A 926 -14.37 7.78 10.29
C GLY A 926 -15.54 8.47 11.01
N PHE A 927 -16.69 8.61 10.32
CA PHE A 927 -17.93 9.12 10.91
C PHE A 927 -18.48 8.17 12.00
N PHE A 928 -18.35 6.86 11.83
CA PHE A 928 -18.81 5.89 12.83
C PHE A 928 -18.09 6.10 14.17
N TYR A 929 -16.77 6.22 14.14
CA TYR A 929 -15.99 6.50 15.36
C TYR A 929 -16.25 7.90 15.90
N ARG A 930 -16.12 8.95 15.07
CA ARG A 930 -16.17 10.34 15.54
C ARG A 930 -17.55 10.77 16.01
N ARG A 931 -18.61 10.27 15.36
CA ARG A 931 -19.97 10.81 15.50
C ARG A 931 -20.90 9.80 16.13
N LEU A 932 -20.96 8.55 15.66
CA LEU A 932 -21.86 7.56 16.27
C LEU A 932 -21.34 7.09 17.64
N ALA A 933 -20.06 6.73 17.72
CA ALA A 933 -19.41 6.40 18.99
C ALA A 933 -18.97 7.64 19.78
N GLY A 934 -18.83 8.78 19.12
CA GLY A 934 -18.44 10.04 19.74
C GLY A 934 -16.99 10.06 20.20
N ILE A 935 -16.05 9.45 19.49
CA ILE A 935 -14.62 9.45 19.85
C ILE A 935 -13.85 10.28 18.83
N ALA A 936 -13.36 11.46 19.24
CA ALA A 936 -12.51 12.30 18.39
C ALA A 936 -11.40 12.99 19.21
N PRO A 937 -10.27 13.38 18.59
CA PRO A 937 -9.30 14.22 19.28
C PRO A 937 -9.89 15.63 19.47
N ALA A 938 -9.95 16.13 20.70
CA ALA A 938 -10.21 17.57 20.95
C ALA A 938 -8.93 18.40 20.76
N VAL A 939 -7.79 17.76 21.02
CA VAL A 939 -6.46 18.22 20.64
C VAL A 939 -5.68 17.05 20.03
N PRO A 940 -4.69 17.34 19.17
CA PRO A 940 -3.81 16.32 18.59
C PRO A 940 -3.28 15.32 19.62
N GLY A 941 -3.33 14.02 19.29
CA GLY A 941 -2.81 12.95 20.13
C GLY A 941 -3.68 12.57 21.33
N PHE A 942 -4.97 12.91 21.35
CA PHE A 942 -5.94 12.46 22.36
C PHE A 942 -5.63 12.83 23.82
N ARG A 943 -4.73 13.80 24.06
CA ARG A 943 -4.49 14.31 25.42
C ARG A 943 -5.73 15.01 25.99
N ARG A 944 -6.51 15.64 25.11
CA ARG A 944 -7.90 16.02 25.33
C ARG A 944 -8.76 15.32 24.28
N ILE A 945 -9.87 14.75 24.72
CA ILE A 945 -10.70 13.85 23.92
C ILE A 945 -12.07 14.50 23.77
N ALA A 946 -12.54 14.71 22.54
CA ALA A 946 -13.91 15.14 22.31
C ALA A 946 -14.83 13.91 22.38
N VAL A 947 -15.82 13.96 23.27
CA VAL A 947 -16.85 12.93 23.45
C VAL A 947 -18.23 13.48 23.13
N ARG A 948 -18.64 13.32 21.87
CA ARG A 948 -19.86 13.93 21.30
C ARG A 948 -20.71 12.90 20.53
N PRO A 949 -21.24 11.87 21.20
CA PRO A 949 -21.99 10.81 20.53
C PRO A 949 -23.31 11.32 19.97
N LEU A 950 -23.58 10.96 18.72
CA LEU A 950 -24.79 11.24 17.99
C LEU A 950 -25.69 10.00 18.07
N TRP A 951 -26.88 10.17 18.67
CA TRP A 951 -27.87 9.10 18.79
C TRP A 951 -28.87 9.15 17.63
N LEU A 952 -28.86 8.09 16.82
CA LEU A 952 -29.88 7.85 15.79
C LEU A 952 -30.74 6.67 16.25
N PRO A 953 -32.03 6.86 16.56
CA PRO A 953 -32.90 5.78 17.04
C PRO A 953 -32.93 4.55 16.13
N ASP A 954 -32.86 4.74 14.80
CA ASP A 954 -32.89 3.64 13.83
C ASP A 954 -31.56 2.87 13.74
N VAL A 955 -30.44 3.48 14.16
CA VAL A 955 -29.14 2.80 14.27
C VAL A 955 -29.04 2.06 15.60
N GLY A 956 -29.62 2.63 16.66
CA GLY A 956 -29.62 2.04 18.00
C GLY A 956 -28.24 2.10 18.66
N ARG A 957 -27.97 1.12 19.52
CA ARG A 957 -26.78 1.10 20.38
C ARG A 957 -25.50 0.85 19.59
N VAL A 958 -24.50 1.69 19.85
CA VAL A 958 -23.14 1.57 19.31
C VAL A 958 -22.14 1.44 20.45
N SER A 959 -21.28 0.43 20.39
CA SER A 959 -20.11 0.29 21.25
C SER A 959 -18.85 0.47 20.42
N ALA A 960 -17.87 1.20 20.94
CA ALA A 960 -16.55 1.31 20.32
C ALA A 960 -15.44 1.26 21.37
N ARG A 961 -14.31 0.69 20.98
CA ARG A 961 -13.04 0.69 21.72
C ARG A 961 -11.95 1.18 20.78
N TYR A 962 -11.16 2.14 21.23
CA TYR A 962 -10.03 2.70 20.49
C TYR A 962 -8.79 2.79 21.37
N ASP A 963 -7.71 2.12 20.94
CA ASP A 963 -6.42 2.06 21.62
C ASP A 963 -5.51 3.22 21.21
N SER A 964 -5.92 4.45 21.56
CA SER A 964 -5.20 5.70 21.27
C SER A 964 -3.77 5.74 21.84
N VAL A 965 -2.95 6.68 21.39
CA VAL A 965 -1.59 6.92 21.93
C VAL A 965 -1.56 7.21 23.43
N MET A 966 -2.67 7.64 24.03
CA MET A 966 -2.78 7.87 25.47
C MET A 966 -3.29 6.66 26.26
N GLY A 967 -3.83 5.65 25.57
CA GLY A 967 -4.49 4.48 26.16
C GLY A 967 -5.89 4.24 25.61
N VAL A 968 -6.61 3.33 26.27
CA VAL A 968 -7.92 2.86 25.82
C VAL A 968 -9.00 3.92 26.03
N ILE A 969 -9.73 4.25 24.96
CA ILE A 969 -10.96 5.04 24.98
C ILE A 969 -12.11 4.10 24.58
N GLU A 970 -13.13 3.99 25.41
CA GLU A 970 -14.31 3.16 25.11
C GLU A 970 -15.58 3.96 25.28
N THR A 971 -16.51 3.78 24.36
CA THR A 971 -17.87 4.32 24.48
C THR A 971 -18.90 3.23 24.26
N THR A 972 -20.04 3.32 24.95
CA THR A 972 -21.27 2.60 24.57
C THR A 972 -22.44 3.53 24.76
N THR A 973 -23.13 3.83 23.66
CA THR A 973 -24.28 4.73 23.62
C THR A 973 -25.57 3.97 23.81
N ASN A 974 -26.56 4.56 24.48
CA ASN A 974 -27.90 3.98 24.56
C ASN A 974 -28.94 5.09 24.64
N GLY A 975 -30.12 4.84 24.11
CA GLY A 975 -31.15 5.85 23.97
C GLY A 975 -32.50 5.25 23.61
N ASP A 976 -33.45 6.14 23.34
CA ASP A 976 -34.78 5.80 22.86
C ASP A 976 -35.20 6.77 21.73
N ALA A 977 -36.49 6.76 21.37
CA ALA A 977 -37.02 7.65 20.34
C ALA A 977 -36.89 9.15 20.67
N SER A 978 -36.67 9.50 21.94
CA SER A 978 -36.50 10.88 22.41
C SER A 978 -35.04 11.36 22.43
N GLY A 979 -34.07 10.47 22.21
CA GLY A 979 -32.66 10.80 22.16
C GLY A 979 -31.77 9.87 22.98
N LEU A 980 -30.50 10.27 23.14
CA LEU A 980 -29.54 9.59 24.00
C LEU A 980 -29.98 9.65 25.46
N THR A 981 -30.00 8.50 26.14
CA THR A 981 -30.39 8.39 27.57
C THR A 981 -29.30 7.78 28.44
N ALA A 982 -28.29 7.13 27.86
CA ALA A 982 -27.11 6.67 28.60
C ALA A 982 -25.84 6.65 27.75
N LEU A 983 -24.69 6.82 28.41
CA LEU A 983 -23.35 6.68 27.86
C LEU A 983 -22.44 5.99 28.87
N SER A 984 -21.88 4.85 28.50
CA SER A 984 -20.71 4.29 29.18
C SER A 984 -19.46 4.89 28.55
N LEU A 985 -18.53 5.41 29.36
CA LEU A 985 -17.30 6.05 28.89
C LEU A 985 -16.08 5.57 29.69
N THR A 986 -15.04 5.10 29.00
CA THR A 986 -13.69 4.90 29.54
C THR A 986 -12.76 5.97 28.95
N VAL A 987 -12.07 6.70 29.82
CA VAL A 987 -11.10 7.75 29.50
C VAL A 987 -9.73 7.34 30.08
N PRO A 988 -8.64 7.32 29.31
CA PRO A 988 -7.34 6.88 29.79
C PRO A 988 -6.75 7.86 30.84
N ALA A 989 -5.83 7.36 31.66
CA ALA A 989 -5.13 8.20 32.63
C ALA A 989 -4.32 9.30 31.93
N ASN A 990 -4.02 10.39 32.66
CA ASN A 990 -3.30 11.56 32.13
C ASN A 990 -3.99 12.30 30.97
N THR A 991 -5.31 12.11 30.82
CA THR A 991 -6.14 12.80 29.82
C THR A 991 -7.39 13.42 30.44
N VAL A 992 -8.04 14.28 29.65
CA VAL A 992 -9.34 14.88 29.96
C VAL A 992 -10.26 14.67 28.75
N ALA A 993 -11.52 14.29 28.98
CA ALA A 993 -12.55 14.25 27.95
C ALA A 993 -13.45 15.50 28.03
N GLU A 994 -13.67 16.17 26.91
CA GLU A 994 -14.67 17.22 26.69
C GLU A 994 -15.96 16.53 26.20
N VAL A 995 -16.93 16.38 27.10
CA VAL A 995 -18.16 15.63 26.85
C VAL A 995 -19.31 16.58 26.55
N GLU A 996 -20.07 16.29 25.50
CA GLU A 996 -21.31 16.98 25.15
C GLU A 996 -22.45 15.97 25.05
N LEU A 997 -23.49 16.17 25.87
CA LEU A 997 -24.70 15.35 25.91
C LEU A 997 -25.94 16.22 25.64
N PRO A 998 -27.08 15.64 25.21
CA PRO A 998 -28.35 16.38 25.14
C PRO A 998 -28.73 17.00 26.49
N ALA A 999 -29.36 18.18 26.49
CA ALA A 999 -29.77 18.84 27.72
C ALA A 999 -30.73 17.98 28.56
N GLY A 1000 -30.41 17.82 29.85
CA GLY A 1000 -31.18 16.99 30.77
C GLY A 1000 -30.52 16.87 32.13
N GLY A 1001 -31.24 16.31 33.10
CA GLY A 1001 -30.70 15.95 34.41
C GLY A 1001 -29.90 14.66 34.30
N TRP A 1002 -28.62 14.77 33.98
CA TRP A 1002 -27.74 13.61 33.87
C TRP A 1002 -27.24 13.18 35.25
N LEU A 1003 -27.23 11.87 35.45
CA LEU A 1003 -26.55 11.20 36.55
C LEU A 1003 -25.23 10.62 36.06
N ILE A 1004 -24.20 10.68 36.90
CA ILE A 1004 -22.92 9.99 36.74
C ILE A 1004 -22.79 8.95 37.85
N ASP A 1005 -22.65 7.68 37.48
CA ASP A 1005 -22.61 6.54 38.40
C ASP A 1005 -23.79 6.54 39.42
N GLY A 1006 -24.96 7.05 39.00
CA GLY A 1006 -26.18 7.17 39.81
C GLY A 1006 -26.29 8.42 40.69
N GLN A 1007 -25.37 9.38 40.61
CA GLN A 1007 -25.38 10.65 41.34
C GLN A 1007 -25.55 11.84 40.41
N CYS A 1008 -26.07 12.97 40.91
CA CYS A 1008 -26.25 14.19 40.11
C CYS A 1008 -24.89 14.65 39.55
N ILE A 1009 -24.82 14.96 38.25
CA ILE A 1009 -23.56 15.36 37.61
C ILE A 1009 -22.96 16.64 38.21
N GLU A 1010 -23.81 17.54 38.68
CA GLU A 1010 -23.44 18.80 39.34
C GLU A 1010 -22.68 18.59 40.65
N ASP A 1011 -22.88 17.43 41.30
CA ASP A 1011 -22.30 17.12 42.61
C ASP A 1011 -21.01 16.27 42.50
N ASP A 1012 -20.64 15.81 41.30
CA ASP A 1012 -19.50 14.92 41.13
C ASP A 1012 -18.16 15.69 40.98
N PRO A 1013 -17.19 15.49 41.89
CA PRO A 1013 -15.93 16.23 41.88
C PRO A 1013 -14.99 15.88 40.70
N ARG A 1014 -15.33 14.84 39.92
CA ARG A 1014 -14.57 14.43 38.72
C ARG A 1014 -15.00 15.24 37.49
N VAL A 1015 -16.14 15.93 37.56
CA VAL A 1015 -16.70 16.79 36.51
C VAL A 1015 -16.17 18.20 36.69
N LEU A 1016 -15.69 18.79 35.60
CA LEU A 1016 -15.11 20.12 35.53
C LEU A 1016 -15.88 20.93 34.48
N ALA A 1017 -15.88 22.27 34.61
CA ALA A 1017 -16.42 23.19 33.59
C ALA A 1017 -17.84 22.87 33.07
N LEU A 1018 -18.74 22.35 33.94
CA LEU A 1018 -20.12 22.02 33.57
C LEU A 1018 -20.90 23.27 33.16
N ALA A 1019 -21.53 23.20 32.00
CA ALA A 1019 -22.44 24.21 31.48
C ALA A 1019 -23.61 23.57 30.74
N THR A 1020 -24.77 24.22 30.78
CA THR A 1020 -25.94 23.85 29.97
C THR A 1020 -26.35 25.04 29.12
N ALA A 1021 -26.28 24.89 27.80
CA ALA A 1021 -26.64 25.91 26.82
C ALA A 1021 -27.13 25.26 25.53
N ASN A 1022 -28.04 25.93 24.81
CA ASN A 1022 -28.49 25.53 23.46
C ASN A 1022 -28.83 24.03 23.33
N GLU A 1023 -29.67 23.52 24.24
CA GLU A 1023 -30.11 22.10 24.25
C GLU A 1023 -28.99 21.06 24.46
N CYS A 1024 -27.82 21.50 24.94
CA CYS A 1024 -26.68 20.65 25.28
C CYS A 1024 -26.23 20.87 26.72
N THR A 1025 -25.80 19.79 27.38
CA THR A 1025 -25.01 19.80 28.62
C THR A 1025 -23.58 19.43 28.28
N SER A 1026 -22.65 20.38 28.45
CA SER A 1026 -21.22 20.23 28.16
C SER A 1026 -20.39 20.25 29.44
N PHE A 1027 -19.40 19.38 29.56
CA PHE A 1027 -18.51 19.34 30.70
C PHE A 1027 -17.17 18.69 30.35
N GLU A 1028 -16.16 18.92 31.19
CA GLU A 1028 -14.90 18.19 31.16
C GLU A 1028 -14.92 17.07 32.21
N ILE A 1029 -14.35 15.91 31.89
CA ILE A 1029 -14.18 14.81 32.84
C ILE A 1029 -12.77 14.23 32.77
N VAL A 1030 -12.20 13.99 33.94
CA VAL A 1030 -10.85 13.42 34.07
C VAL A 1030 -10.81 11.93 33.71
N GLY A 1031 -9.62 11.36 33.47
CA GLY A 1031 -9.44 9.92 33.19
C GLY A 1031 -10.18 8.99 34.18
N GLY A 1032 -10.82 7.93 33.70
CA GLY A 1032 -11.61 7.02 34.53
C GLY A 1032 -12.65 6.23 33.74
N ARG A 1033 -13.52 5.52 34.46
CA ARG A 1033 -14.68 4.81 33.90
C ARG A 1033 -15.95 5.40 34.48
N PHE A 1034 -16.92 5.68 33.63
CA PHE A 1034 -18.11 6.45 33.99
C PHE A 1034 -19.35 5.86 33.33
N GLN A 1035 -20.47 5.87 34.06
CA GLN A 1035 -21.80 5.60 33.52
C GLN A 1035 -22.64 6.86 33.62
N PHE A 1036 -22.99 7.45 32.49
CA PHE A 1036 -23.94 8.55 32.40
C PHE A 1036 -25.33 8.01 32.10
N THR A 1037 -26.34 8.43 32.86
CA THR A 1037 -27.75 8.05 32.64
C THR A 1037 -28.66 9.24 32.88
N ARG A 1038 -29.73 9.36 32.08
CA ARG A 1038 -30.74 10.41 32.22
C ARG A 1038 -31.87 10.04 33.17
#